data_AF-A0A353WIW8-F1
#
_entry.id   AF-A0A353WIW8-F1
#
_cell.length_a   1.000
_cell.length_b   1.000
_cell.length_c   1.000
_cell.angle_alpha   90.00
_cell.angle_beta   90.00
_cell.angle_gamma   90.00
#
_symmetry.space_group_name_H-M   'P 1'
#
loop_
_entity.id
_entity.type
_entity.pdbx_description
1 polymer ?
#
loop_
_entity_poly.entity_id
_entity_poly.type
_entity_poly.pdbx_seq_one_letter_code
_entity_poly.pdbx_strand_id
1 'polypeptide(L)'
;MKKRLLKRPEPNLDESMIGYLLRLSDANCYESLNPILSLLDDNDFEVKAHKIRALCMGKLNIERLSHLTNTPQNTLNNLIFQSITLNKSQYFRVGHASISDELMNFRNPAICVQCLTESSYHRKIWTVASYTVCLKHLSLLQDTCSTCNSVFSWSRTNLLKCRCGAEMKAADSLQVESSETLLADMTAQAVNGDSIKGHPLVKDMQSFYAVIHLGYILSSRYSWSNTELDLSYQIISNRHIEALNAFKPFANWPESFHQFLTEIVARNRAIYPAFSKPALLFRLSMALDRSPLRKLQPDIYQAVESELESFIRTEQTPSILPKPKTENLKQDKLLSKKEVKTMLAVSDSSFDQLIKTNLKPPSLDEKYSLDNVAELRDILLRLVTLNEAAKILRLSPHNTKNLLKSGIITAFRGPDIDGYRDILIDTKVLNNLLSTISKSVKSKFIHENISLSLYFKKYHYHSMRTLDELIQAVLDRRLSIVNFDKEAGLLGISFDKNELLQFIDIQTKNKDKNELLDINDVIVALNTYRDAVYRIMSVGLLKYKMAKINIKSTQRFVSPEELARFKAKYILPSEIAELFQTNVTNIAERIKHLGIKPISGPTIDNGLVYVFERKDIISINKQQLDKVQGYQTRTGRPKKGQMTTKSKAKTDYMDAQAVAELLGDSANIQKVSRLVKKGFLQAVQHNGELGNKRYFKSEVVLQYLAEFQNNPRLIKLQDIPTWLSIDKRRLEIDWLKSGRLSLIDDGLGQRYAHMDDLENIKKLRIYALSTQELAESTGKTRQDVNNAIRLGKIQPISGPNYDSFPNFLFDRSSIIKLL
;
A
#
# COMPACT_ATOMS: atom_id res chain seq x y z
N MET A 1 0.29 6.03 -61.00
CA MET A 1 -0.50 7.15 -60.45
C MET A 1 -0.94 6.81 -59.03
N LYS A 2 -0.52 7.57 -58.01
CA LYS A 2 -0.96 7.31 -56.64
C LYS A 2 -2.40 7.81 -56.48
N LYS A 3 -3.38 6.89 -56.43
CA LYS A 3 -4.82 7.20 -56.31
C LYS A 3 -5.10 7.98 -55.01
N ARG A 4 -6.06 8.91 -55.05
CA ARG A 4 -6.55 9.73 -53.91
C ARG A 4 -8.06 9.54 -53.75
N LEU A 5 -8.62 9.88 -52.58
CA LEU A 5 -10.07 9.87 -52.36
C LEU A 5 -10.75 11.04 -53.07
N LEU A 6 -12.02 10.86 -53.48
CA LEU A 6 -12.79 11.86 -54.22
C LEU A 6 -13.19 13.04 -53.32
N LYS A 7 -13.80 12.75 -52.17
CA LYS A 7 -14.15 13.73 -51.15
C LYS A 7 -13.15 13.63 -49.99
N ARG A 8 -12.69 14.78 -49.52
CA ARG A 8 -11.60 14.90 -48.54
C ARG A 8 -11.97 16.00 -47.53
N PRO A 9 -12.92 15.74 -46.60
CA PRO A 9 -13.24 16.69 -45.55
C PRO A 9 -11.98 17.04 -44.74
N GLU A 10 -11.85 18.31 -44.37
CA GLU A 10 -10.77 18.79 -43.51
C GLU A 10 -11.02 18.35 -42.06
N PRO A 11 -10.01 17.82 -41.34
CA PRO A 11 -10.16 17.47 -39.93
C PRO A 11 -10.42 18.67 -39.02
N ASN A 12 -11.22 18.48 -37.96
CA ASN A 12 -11.43 19.52 -36.95
C ASN A 12 -10.44 19.38 -35.78
N LEU A 13 -10.17 20.49 -35.08
CA LEU A 13 -9.17 20.57 -34.02
C LEU A 13 -9.41 19.59 -32.87
N ASP A 14 -10.67 19.43 -32.42
CA ASP A 14 -11.07 18.55 -31.32
C ASP A 14 -11.71 17.24 -31.81
N GLU A 15 -11.58 16.90 -33.10
CA GLU A 15 -12.12 15.67 -33.67
C GLU A 15 -11.28 14.43 -33.32
N SER A 16 -11.96 13.31 -33.07
CA SER A 16 -11.29 12.02 -32.87
C SER A 16 -10.93 11.35 -34.20
N MET A 17 -9.80 10.64 -34.28
CA MET A 17 -9.36 9.90 -35.48
C MET A 17 -10.46 8.97 -36.03
N ILE A 18 -11.11 8.20 -35.17
CA ILE A 18 -12.18 7.28 -35.60
C ILE A 18 -13.41 8.03 -36.13
N GLY A 19 -13.74 9.19 -35.54
CA GLY A 19 -14.79 10.09 -36.03
C GLY A 19 -14.46 10.66 -37.41
N TYR A 20 -13.21 11.06 -37.62
CA TYR A 20 -12.72 11.55 -38.91
C TYR A 20 -12.79 10.48 -39.99
N LEU A 21 -12.33 9.25 -39.70
CA LEU A 21 -12.42 8.14 -40.64
C LEU A 21 -13.88 7.81 -41.01
N LEU A 22 -14.81 7.91 -40.06
CA LEU A 22 -16.23 7.68 -40.32
C LEU A 22 -16.82 8.79 -41.21
N ARG A 23 -16.50 10.05 -40.91
CA ARG A 23 -16.90 11.21 -41.74
C ARG A 23 -16.29 11.16 -43.14
N LEU A 24 -15.04 10.69 -43.26
CA LEU A 24 -14.38 10.47 -44.55
C LEU A 24 -15.04 9.34 -45.34
N SER A 25 -15.50 8.28 -44.67
CA SER A 25 -16.24 7.17 -45.29
C SER A 25 -17.59 7.62 -45.82
N ASP A 26 -18.36 8.32 -44.98
CA ASP A 26 -19.66 8.90 -45.32
C ASP A 26 -19.56 9.89 -46.49
N ALA A 27 -18.58 10.79 -46.46
CA ALA A 27 -18.35 11.75 -47.55
C ALA A 27 -18.02 11.08 -48.89
N ASN A 28 -17.48 9.86 -48.89
CA ASN A 28 -17.21 9.08 -50.10
C ASN A 28 -18.26 7.98 -50.36
N CYS A 29 -19.41 8.04 -49.67
CA CYS A 29 -20.55 7.12 -49.82
C CYS A 29 -20.22 5.65 -49.53
N TYR A 30 -19.24 5.39 -48.65
CA TYR A 30 -18.97 4.03 -48.19
C TYR A 30 -19.89 3.65 -47.03
N GLU A 31 -20.39 2.41 -47.04
CA GLU A 31 -21.34 1.95 -46.01
C GLU A 31 -20.71 1.62 -44.65
N SER A 32 -19.37 1.67 -44.56
CA SER A 32 -18.62 1.41 -43.33
C SER A 32 -17.19 1.97 -43.44
N LEU A 33 -16.42 1.82 -42.36
CA LEU A 33 -15.00 2.15 -42.32
C LEU A 33 -14.12 1.19 -43.14
N ASN A 34 -14.59 -0.03 -43.43
CA ASN A 34 -13.76 -1.09 -44.02
C ASN A 34 -13.09 -0.68 -45.35
N PRO A 35 -13.79 -0.01 -46.30
CA PRO A 35 -13.17 0.40 -47.57
C PRO A 35 -12.05 1.42 -47.38
N ILE A 36 -12.14 2.30 -46.39
CA ILE A 36 -11.04 3.23 -46.10
C ILE A 36 -9.88 2.49 -45.44
N LEU A 37 -10.16 1.59 -44.51
CA LEU A 37 -9.13 0.85 -43.80
C LEU A 37 -8.34 -0.09 -44.73
N SER A 38 -8.99 -0.72 -45.72
CA SER A 38 -8.30 -1.54 -46.73
C SER A 38 -7.42 -0.72 -47.68
N LEU A 39 -7.65 0.60 -47.80
CA LEU A 39 -6.75 1.48 -48.56
C LEU A 39 -5.50 1.89 -47.76
N LEU A 40 -5.52 1.67 -46.44
CA LEU A 40 -4.43 2.02 -45.51
C LEU A 40 -3.49 0.85 -45.23
N ASP A 41 -3.92 -0.40 -45.45
CA ASP A 41 -3.14 -1.60 -45.17
C ASP A 41 -3.45 -2.70 -46.21
N ASP A 42 -2.43 -3.47 -46.62
CA ASP A 42 -2.57 -4.52 -47.66
C ASP A 42 -3.20 -5.82 -47.14
N ASN A 43 -3.52 -5.89 -45.85
CA ASN A 43 -4.19 -7.02 -45.21
C ASN A 43 -5.66 -6.68 -44.94
N ASP A 44 -6.58 -7.62 -45.18
CA ASP A 44 -8.03 -7.46 -44.91
C ASP A 44 -8.31 -7.07 -43.44
N PHE A 45 -8.55 -5.77 -43.21
CA PHE A 45 -8.95 -5.25 -41.91
C PHE A 45 -10.46 -5.35 -41.72
N GLU A 46 -10.94 -6.46 -41.13
CA GLU A 46 -12.24 -6.42 -40.47
C GLU A 46 -12.18 -5.52 -39.23
N VAL A 47 -13.10 -4.55 -39.13
CA VAL A 47 -13.30 -3.71 -37.94
C VAL A 47 -13.91 -4.54 -36.80
N LYS A 48 -13.02 -5.16 -36.00
CA LYS A 48 -13.40 -5.80 -34.73
C LYS A 48 -13.28 -4.79 -33.59
N ALA A 49 -14.11 -4.93 -32.55
CA ALA A 49 -14.15 -4.01 -31.40
C ALA A 49 -12.78 -3.78 -30.73
N HIS A 50 -11.90 -4.79 -30.70
CA HIS A 50 -10.55 -4.65 -30.14
C HIS A 50 -9.59 -3.82 -31.01
N LYS A 51 -9.90 -3.59 -32.29
CA LYS A 51 -9.09 -2.79 -33.21
C LYS A 51 -9.46 -1.30 -33.19
N ILE A 52 -10.65 -0.92 -32.73
CA ILE A 52 -11.07 0.49 -32.62
C ILE A 52 -10.10 1.29 -31.76
N ARG A 53 -9.75 0.75 -30.58
CA ARG A 53 -8.78 1.37 -29.69
C ARG A 53 -7.43 1.58 -30.38
N ALA A 54 -6.97 0.61 -31.16
CA ALA A 54 -5.73 0.70 -31.92
C ALA A 54 -5.78 1.87 -32.94
N LEU A 55 -6.90 2.04 -33.66
CA LEU A 55 -7.10 3.15 -34.59
C LEU A 55 -7.09 4.50 -33.87
N CYS A 56 -7.80 4.61 -32.74
CA CYS A 56 -7.80 5.81 -31.90
C CYS A 56 -6.39 6.17 -31.40
N MET A 57 -5.52 5.18 -31.21
CA MET A 57 -4.11 5.33 -30.81
C MET A 57 -3.15 5.54 -31.99
N GLY A 58 -3.64 5.64 -33.23
CA GLY A 58 -2.78 5.90 -34.38
C GLY A 58 -2.11 4.66 -34.96
N LYS A 59 -2.54 3.46 -34.60
CA LYS A 59 -2.06 2.20 -35.21
C LYS A 59 -2.72 1.99 -36.58
N LEU A 60 -2.44 2.90 -37.51
CA LEU A 60 -2.81 2.86 -38.93
C LEU A 60 -1.70 3.56 -39.74
N ASN A 61 -1.69 3.35 -41.06
CA ASN A 61 -0.72 3.99 -41.94
C ASN A 61 -1.05 5.49 -42.16
N ILE A 62 -0.54 6.35 -41.28
CA ILE A 62 -0.77 7.81 -41.33
C ILE A 62 -0.17 8.45 -42.59
N GLU A 63 0.97 7.96 -43.07
CA GLU A 63 1.56 8.44 -44.33
C GLU A 63 0.62 8.17 -45.51
N ARG A 64 0.06 6.96 -45.57
CA ARG A 64 -0.91 6.59 -46.61
C ARG A 64 -2.20 7.40 -46.49
N LEU A 65 -2.71 7.59 -45.28
CA LEU A 65 -3.89 8.43 -45.04
C LEU A 65 -3.64 9.88 -45.49
N SER A 66 -2.50 10.44 -45.11
CA SER A 66 -2.04 11.79 -45.53
C SER A 66 -2.03 11.93 -47.05
N HIS A 67 -1.53 10.92 -47.76
CA HIS A 67 -1.56 10.90 -49.21
C HIS A 67 -2.99 10.82 -49.78
N LEU A 68 -3.85 9.95 -49.23
CA LEU A 68 -5.23 9.74 -49.71
C LEU A 68 -6.11 10.98 -49.51
N THR A 69 -5.93 11.70 -48.40
CA THR A 69 -6.72 12.88 -48.03
C THR A 69 -6.06 14.20 -48.43
N ASN A 70 -4.78 14.20 -48.84
CA ASN A 70 -3.98 15.40 -49.08
C ASN A 70 -3.89 16.30 -47.84
N THR A 71 -3.83 15.69 -46.65
CA THR A 71 -3.76 16.38 -45.36
C THR A 71 -2.39 16.16 -44.74
N PRO A 72 -1.71 17.18 -44.18
CA PRO A 72 -0.42 16.99 -43.52
C PRO A 72 -0.48 15.95 -42.39
N GLN A 73 0.55 15.11 -42.26
CA GLN A 73 0.61 14.09 -41.21
C GLN A 73 0.47 14.69 -39.81
N ASN A 74 1.03 15.88 -39.56
CA ASN A 74 0.90 16.56 -38.27
C ASN A 74 -0.56 16.87 -37.91
N THR A 75 -1.36 17.31 -38.89
CA THR A 75 -2.80 17.56 -38.68
C THR A 75 -3.55 16.26 -38.38
N LEU A 76 -3.21 15.16 -39.05
CA LEU A 76 -3.81 13.85 -38.78
C LEU A 76 -3.39 13.30 -37.42
N ASN A 77 -2.14 13.52 -37.02
CA ASN A 77 -1.62 13.13 -35.71
C ASN A 77 -2.36 13.83 -34.56
N ASN A 78 -2.85 15.06 -34.78
CA ASN A 78 -3.67 15.77 -33.80
C ASN A 78 -5.03 15.11 -33.54
N LEU A 79 -5.51 14.18 -34.40
CA LEU A 79 -6.76 13.45 -34.20
C LEU A 79 -6.58 12.21 -33.32
N ILE A 80 -5.35 11.77 -33.11
CA ILE A 80 -4.98 10.56 -32.36
C ILE A 80 -4.99 10.87 -30.85
N PHE A 81 -5.28 9.87 -30.04
CA PHE A 81 -5.10 9.93 -28.59
C PHE A 81 -3.66 9.53 -28.25
N GLN A 82 -2.82 10.52 -27.95
CA GLN A 82 -1.43 10.27 -27.56
C GLN A 82 -1.40 9.54 -26.22
N SER A 83 -0.85 8.33 -26.18
CA SER A 83 -0.72 7.57 -24.94
C SER A 83 0.60 7.85 -24.24
N ILE A 84 0.55 7.97 -22.91
CA ILE A 84 1.71 8.15 -22.04
C ILE A 84 1.65 7.06 -20.97
N THR A 85 2.76 6.39 -20.69
CA THR A 85 2.84 5.40 -19.61
C THR A 85 3.62 5.98 -18.44
N LEU A 86 2.98 6.09 -17.27
CA LEU A 86 3.57 6.58 -16.04
C LEU A 86 3.32 5.56 -14.93
N ASN A 87 4.35 5.15 -14.20
CA ASN A 87 4.23 4.23 -13.05
C ASN A 87 3.47 2.92 -13.35
N LYS A 88 3.61 2.37 -14.57
CA LYS A 88 2.89 1.18 -15.09
C LYS A 88 1.40 1.41 -15.40
N SER A 89 0.88 2.62 -15.21
CA SER A 89 -0.47 3.02 -15.62
C SER A 89 -0.43 3.73 -16.98
N GLN A 90 -1.46 3.51 -17.81
CA GLN A 90 -1.59 4.14 -19.11
C GLN A 90 -2.49 5.37 -19.00
N TYR A 91 -2.07 6.46 -19.64
CA TYR A 91 -2.80 7.71 -19.74
C TYR A 91 -2.94 8.14 -21.19
N PHE A 92 -3.96 8.94 -21.50
CA PHE A 92 -4.25 9.48 -22.81
C PHE A 92 -4.40 10.99 -22.75
N ARG A 93 -3.75 11.70 -23.67
CA ARG A 93 -3.92 13.15 -23.81
C ARG A 93 -5.22 13.46 -24.55
N VAL A 94 -6.06 14.28 -23.93
CA VAL A 94 -7.29 14.84 -24.52
C VAL A 94 -7.29 16.34 -24.27
N GLY A 95 -7.03 17.11 -25.34
CA GLY A 95 -6.71 18.53 -25.21
C GLY A 95 -5.48 18.70 -24.32
N HIS A 96 -5.68 19.45 -23.24
CA HIS A 96 -4.69 19.73 -22.21
C HIS A 96 -4.56 18.57 -21.20
N ALA A 97 -5.69 17.98 -20.79
CA ALA A 97 -5.75 16.93 -19.78
C ALA A 97 -5.02 15.62 -20.15
N SER A 98 -4.43 15.00 -19.13
CA SER A 98 -3.94 13.61 -19.16
C SER A 98 -4.93 12.72 -18.39
N ILE A 99 -5.58 11.81 -19.12
CA ILE A 99 -6.73 11.03 -18.66
C ILE A 99 -6.31 9.59 -18.45
N SER A 100 -6.60 9.02 -17.29
CA SER A 100 -6.31 7.61 -16.98
C SER A 100 -7.07 6.70 -17.94
N ASP A 101 -6.50 5.55 -18.28
CA ASP A 101 -7.13 4.58 -19.18
C ASP A 101 -8.52 4.12 -18.68
N GLU A 102 -8.69 4.01 -17.36
CA GLU A 102 -9.94 3.62 -16.71
C GLU A 102 -11.09 4.62 -16.96
N LEU A 103 -10.75 5.85 -17.36
CA LEU A 103 -11.70 6.89 -17.75
C LEU A 103 -11.82 7.06 -19.27
N MET A 104 -11.27 6.15 -20.08
CA MET A 104 -11.37 6.21 -21.54
C MET A 104 -12.31 5.12 -22.08
N ASN A 105 -13.36 5.54 -22.78
CA ASN A 105 -14.25 4.62 -23.50
C ASN A 105 -14.11 4.77 -25.02
N PHE A 106 -13.24 3.96 -25.60
CA PHE A 106 -13.08 3.89 -27.06
C PHE A 106 -14.12 3.00 -27.75
N ARG A 107 -14.76 2.10 -27.02
CA ARG A 107 -15.54 1.00 -27.61
C ARG A 107 -16.91 1.45 -28.10
N ASN A 108 -17.63 2.16 -27.24
CA ASN A 108 -19.01 2.55 -27.47
C ASN A 108 -19.04 4.07 -27.70
N PRO A 109 -19.31 4.56 -28.93
CA PRO A 109 -19.35 5.99 -29.21
C PRO A 109 -20.47 6.66 -28.42
N ALA A 110 -20.10 7.72 -27.73
CA ALA A 110 -21.02 8.68 -27.12
C ALA A 110 -21.20 9.86 -28.06
N ILE A 111 -22.41 10.36 -28.22
CA ILE A 111 -22.68 11.50 -29.09
C ILE A 111 -23.68 12.46 -28.48
N CYS A 112 -23.56 13.74 -28.84
CA CYS A 112 -24.66 14.69 -28.72
C CYS A 112 -25.25 14.88 -30.12
N VAL A 113 -26.51 14.49 -30.31
CA VAL A 113 -27.18 14.57 -31.62
C VAL A 113 -27.26 16.02 -32.09
N GLN A 114 -27.59 16.96 -31.21
CA GLN A 114 -27.64 18.38 -31.55
C GLN A 114 -26.28 18.92 -32.03
N CYS A 115 -25.19 18.59 -31.33
CA CYS A 115 -23.83 18.96 -31.77
C CYS A 115 -23.47 18.39 -33.15
N LEU A 116 -23.89 17.15 -33.42
CA LEU A 116 -23.66 16.50 -34.72
C LEU A 116 -24.50 17.14 -35.84
N THR A 117 -25.72 17.60 -35.55
CA THR A 117 -26.53 18.35 -36.53
C THR A 117 -25.89 19.71 -36.85
N GLU A 118 -25.25 20.36 -35.88
CA GLU A 118 -24.62 21.68 -36.07
C GLU A 118 -23.25 21.63 -36.76
N SER A 119 -22.42 20.62 -36.44
CA SER A 119 -21.01 20.59 -36.84
C SER A 119 -20.54 19.25 -37.44
N SER A 120 -21.37 18.20 -37.36
CA SER A 120 -21.20 16.90 -38.04
C SER A 120 -19.84 16.21 -37.86
N TYR A 121 -19.21 16.33 -36.69
CA TYR A 121 -18.01 15.55 -36.33
C TYR A 121 -18.03 15.07 -34.88
N HIS A 122 -17.33 13.95 -34.61
CA HIS A 122 -17.24 13.38 -33.27
C HIS A 122 -16.07 13.98 -32.48
N ARG A 123 -16.39 14.60 -31.33
CA ARG A 123 -15.43 15.29 -30.46
C ARG A 123 -14.67 14.31 -29.57
N LYS A 124 -13.37 14.55 -29.34
CA LYS A 124 -12.54 13.70 -28.47
C LYS A 124 -13.05 13.65 -27.04
N ILE A 125 -13.56 14.75 -26.50
CA ILE A 125 -14.06 14.83 -25.12
C ILE A 125 -15.19 13.83 -24.85
N TRP A 126 -15.98 13.45 -25.86
CA TRP A 126 -17.03 12.42 -25.73
C TRP A 126 -16.47 11.00 -25.47
N THR A 127 -15.16 10.80 -25.63
CA THR A 127 -14.49 9.53 -25.32
C THR A 127 -14.14 9.42 -23.83
N VAL A 128 -14.22 10.53 -23.09
CA VAL A 128 -13.91 10.59 -21.65
C VAL A 128 -15.12 10.15 -20.86
N ALA A 129 -14.98 9.07 -20.07
CA ALA A 129 -16.09 8.41 -19.39
C ALA A 129 -16.82 9.29 -18.37
N SER A 130 -16.13 10.29 -17.79
CA SER A 130 -16.74 11.27 -16.87
C SER A 130 -17.51 12.38 -17.57
N TYR A 131 -17.35 12.56 -18.89
CA TYR A 131 -18.09 13.55 -19.67
C TYR A 131 -19.39 12.94 -20.20
N THR A 132 -20.40 12.80 -19.33
CA THR A 132 -21.68 12.16 -19.68
C THR A 132 -22.74 13.13 -20.20
N VAL A 133 -22.53 14.45 -20.02
CA VAL A 133 -23.49 15.51 -20.37
C VAL A 133 -22.85 16.46 -21.37
N CYS A 134 -23.59 16.81 -22.42
CA CYS A 134 -23.22 17.90 -23.32
C CYS A 134 -23.49 19.25 -22.66
N LEU A 135 -22.45 20.02 -22.37
CA LEU A 135 -22.59 21.35 -21.74
C LEU A 135 -23.23 22.40 -22.67
N LYS A 136 -23.16 22.19 -23.99
CA LYS A 136 -23.77 23.11 -24.97
C LYS A 136 -25.29 22.95 -25.04
N HIS A 137 -25.78 21.72 -24.96
CA HIS A 137 -27.18 21.37 -25.19
C HIS A 137 -27.88 20.80 -23.96
N LEU A 138 -27.23 20.86 -22.79
CA LEU A 138 -27.72 20.44 -21.48
C LEU A 138 -28.47 19.10 -21.51
N SER A 139 -27.90 18.13 -22.23
CA SER A 139 -28.48 16.81 -22.44
C SER A 139 -27.46 15.73 -22.22
N LEU A 140 -27.95 14.59 -21.73
CA LEU A 140 -27.16 13.38 -21.61
C LEU A 140 -26.67 12.95 -22.99
N LEU A 141 -25.39 12.60 -23.10
CA LEU A 141 -24.86 12.00 -24.32
C LEU A 141 -25.58 10.68 -24.61
N GLN A 142 -25.84 10.41 -25.88
CA GLN A 142 -26.45 9.16 -26.32
C GLN A 142 -25.38 8.16 -26.70
N ASP A 143 -25.53 6.93 -26.24
CA ASP A 143 -24.72 5.77 -26.65
C ASP A 143 -25.58 4.55 -27.01
N THR A 144 -26.91 4.66 -26.95
CA THR A 144 -27.86 3.60 -27.28
C THR A 144 -28.89 4.10 -28.29
N CYS A 145 -29.32 3.21 -29.18
CA CYS A 145 -30.35 3.53 -30.16
C CYS A 145 -31.75 3.38 -29.56
N SER A 146 -32.58 4.42 -29.66
CA SER A 146 -33.99 4.43 -29.23
C SER A 146 -34.87 3.40 -29.96
N THR A 147 -34.49 2.99 -31.19
CA THR A 147 -35.27 2.05 -32.00
C THR A 147 -34.90 0.58 -31.74
N CYS A 148 -33.61 0.25 -31.72
CA CYS A 148 -33.16 -1.14 -31.56
C CYS A 148 -32.56 -1.47 -30.19
N ASN A 149 -32.49 -0.49 -29.27
CA ASN A 149 -31.93 -0.58 -27.91
C ASN A 149 -30.49 -1.10 -27.82
N SER A 150 -29.80 -1.17 -28.96
CA SER A 150 -28.40 -1.60 -29.02
C SER A 150 -27.49 -0.42 -28.78
N VAL A 151 -26.38 -0.68 -28.08
CA VAL A 151 -25.28 0.30 -27.93
C VAL A 151 -24.73 0.64 -29.31
N PHE A 152 -24.41 1.91 -29.54
CA PHE A 152 -23.84 2.35 -30.80
C PHE A 152 -22.54 1.63 -31.10
N SER A 153 -22.29 1.43 -32.38
CA SER A 153 -21.07 0.82 -32.90
C SER A 153 -20.38 1.79 -33.85
N TRP A 154 -19.06 1.75 -33.88
CA TRP A 154 -18.27 2.43 -34.91
C TRP A 154 -18.45 1.81 -36.30
N SER A 155 -18.95 0.57 -36.39
CA SER A 155 -19.29 -0.10 -37.64
C SER A 155 -20.68 0.35 -38.15
N ARG A 156 -20.75 1.61 -38.59
CA ARG A 156 -21.95 2.25 -39.13
C ARG A 156 -21.59 3.13 -40.33
N THR A 157 -22.60 3.59 -41.06
CA THR A 157 -22.45 4.42 -42.27
C THR A 157 -22.13 5.87 -41.93
N ASN A 158 -22.84 6.44 -40.95
CA ASN A 158 -22.82 7.85 -40.61
C ASN A 158 -22.90 8.04 -39.07
N LEU A 159 -22.37 9.16 -38.56
CA LEU A 159 -22.41 9.51 -37.13
C LEU A 159 -23.84 9.65 -36.56
N LEU A 160 -24.83 10.00 -37.39
CA LEU A 160 -26.24 10.18 -37.03
C LEU A 160 -27.12 8.96 -37.37
N LYS A 161 -26.55 7.86 -37.89
CA LYS A 161 -27.30 6.64 -38.23
C LYS A 161 -26.85 5.46 -37.40
N CYS A 162 -27.78 4.71 -36.85
CA CYS A 162 -27.49 3.44 -36.20
C CYS A 162 -27.20 2.36 -37.25
N ARG A 163 -26.55 1.26 -36.84
CA ARG A 163 -26.37 0.07 -37.69
C ARG A 163 -27.69 -0.54 -38.16
N CYS A 164 -28.77 -0.38 -37.39
CA CYS A 164 -30.11 -0.82 -37.81
C CYS A 164 -30.76 0.09 -38.88
N GLY A 165 -30.11 1.18 -39.28
CA GLY A 165 -30.63 2.14 -40.24
C GLY A 165 -31.44 3.30 -39.64
N ALA A 166 -31.82 3.22 -38.36
CA ALA A 166 -32.54 4.29 -37.69
C ALA A 166 -31.69 5.56 -37.56
N GLU A 167 -32.30 6.72 -37.82
CA GLU A 167 -31.69 8.04 -37.61
C GLU A 167 -31.81 8.45 -36.15
N MET A 168 -30.70 8.98 -35.62
CA MET A 168 -30.61 9.46 -34.25
C MET A 168 -31.23 10.85 -34.17
N LYS A 169 -32.26 11.01 -33.33
CA LYS A 169 -33.02 12.26 -33.23
C LYS A 169 -32.69 12.99 -31.95
N ALA A 170 -32.63 14.32 -32.02
CA ALA A 170 -32.40 15.17 -30.86
C ALA A 170 -33.52 15.04 -29.80
N ALA A 171 -34.74 14.74 -30.23
CA ALA A 171 -35.89 14.49 -29.35
C ALA A 171 -35.70 13.25 -28.45
N ASP A 172 -34.80 12.33 -28.81
CA ASP A 172 -34.49 11.14 -28.00
C ASP A 172 -33.47 11.44 -26.89
N SER A 173 -32.88 12.64 -26.86
CA SER A 173 -31.91 13.06 -25.84
C SER A 173 -32.60 13.42 -24.52
N LEU A 174 -32.19 12.78 -23.43
CA LEU A 174 -32.63 13.16 -22.08
C LEU A 174 -32.03 14.51 -21.68
N GLN A 175 -32.88 15.50 -21.39
CA GLN A 175 -32.45 16.78 -20.83
C GLN A 175 -32.05 16.60 -19.36
N VAL A 176 -31.02 17.32 -18.92
CA VAL A 176 -30.55 17.28 -17.53
C VAL A 176 -30.63 18.67 -16.90
N GLU A 177 -30.80 18.70 -15.58
CA GLU A 177 -30.79 19.94 -14.83
C GLU A 177 -29.37 20.53 -14.75
N SER A 178 -29.26 21.85 -14.56
CA SER A 178 -27.96 22.53 -14.44
C SER A 178 -27.11 21.98 -13.27
N SER A 179 -27.76 21.51 -12.20
CA SER A 179 -27.13 20.88 -11.03
C SER A 179 -26.36 19.59 -11.36
N GLU A 180 -26.76 18.87 -12.42
CA GLU A 180 -26.15 17.60 -12.83
C GLU A 180 -24.99 17.76 -13.82
N THR A 181 -24.68 19.01 -14.21
CA THR A 181 -23.62 19.31 -15.20
C THR A 181 -22.21 19.36 -14.59
N LEU A 182 -22.09 19.38 -13.26
CA LEU A 182 -20.84 19.65 -12.54
C LEU A 182 -19.67 18.77 -12.98
N LEU A 183 -19.88 17.45 -13.13
CA LEU A 183 -18.82 16.51 -13.50
C LEU A 183 -18.36 16.70 -14.96
N ALA A 184 -19.30 16.99 -15.85
CA ALA A 184 -19.01 17.29 -17.25
C ALA A 184 -18.27 18.63 -17.37
N ASP A 185 -18.65 19.63 -16.57
CA ASP A 185 -17.97 20.92 -16.48
C ASP A 185 -16.53 20.78 -15.97
N MET A 186 -16.31 20.06 -14.86
CA MET A 186 -14.97 19.74 -14.35
C MET A 186 -14.11 19.04 -15.40
N THR A 187 -14.68 18.07 -16.13
CA THR A 187 -13.97 17.37 -17.21
C THR A 187 -13.62 18.33 -18.36
N ALA A 188 -14.54 19.22 -18.75
CA ALA A 188 -14.30 20.20 -19.80
C ALA A 188 -13.25 21.24 -19.41
N GLN A 189 -13.26 21.73 -18.16
CA GLN A 189 -12.23 22.64 -17.64
C GLN A 189 -10.84 22.00 -17.72
N ALA A 190 -10.69 20.75 -17.28
CA ALA A 190 -9.42 20.04 -17.38
C ALA A 190 -8.95 19.86 -18.83
N VAL A 191 -9.86 19.47 -19.73
CA VAL A 191 -9.54 19.27 -21.17
C VAL A 191 -9.16 20.58 -21.85
N ASN A 192 -9.76 21.71 -21.47
CA ASN A 192 -9.54 23.01 -22.12
C ASN A 192 -8.40 23.84 -21.50
N GLY A 193 -8.06 23.65 -20.22
CA GLY A 193 -7.16 24.57 -19.51
C GLY A 193 -6.30 23.95 -18.41
N ASP A 194 -6.06 22.63 -18.46
CA ASP A 194 -5.21 21.83 -17.55
C ASP A 194 -5.62 21.84 -16.06
N SER A 195 -6.53 22.74 -15.67
CA SER A 195 -6.90 22.99 -14.28
C SER A 195 -8.42 23.07 -14.11
N ILE A 196 -8.88 22.59 -12.96
CA ILE A 196 -10.26 22.63 -12.52
C ILE A 196 -10.36 23.64 -11.38
N LYS A 197 -11.31 24.56 -11.47
CA LYS A 197 -11.50 25.63 -10.49
C LYS A 197 -12.73 25.39 -9.63
N GLY A 198 -12.73 25.95 -8.42
CA GLY A 198 -13.91 26.02 -7.56
C GLY A 198 -14.09 24.85 -6.58
N HIS A 199 -13.22 23.84 -6.58
CA HIS A 199 -13.32 22.71 -5.65
C HIS A 199 -12.01 22.53 -4.82
N PRO A 200 -12.07 22.40 -3.48
CA PRO A 200 -10.87 22.35 -2.64
C PRO A 200 -9.93 21.17 -2.91
N LEU A 201 -10.50 20.01 -3.25
CA LEU A 201 -9.74 18.77 -3.48
C LEU A 201 -9.43 18.49 -4.96
N VAL A 202 -10.06 19.19 -5.90
CA VAL A 202 -10.01 18.86 -7.33
C VAL A 202 -9.38 20.03 -8.07
N LYS A 203 -8.16 19.82 -8.55
CA LYS A 203 -7.31 20.83 -9.20
C LYS A 203 -7.07 20.54 -10.67
N ASP A 204 -7.18 19.28 -11.07
CA ASP A 204 -6.86 18.74 -12.38
C ASP A 204 -7.60 17.40 -12.60
N MET A 205 -7.40 16.78 -13.76
CA MET A 205 -8.06 15.51 -14.09
C MET A 205 -7.68 14.36 -13.15
N GLN A 206 -6.44 14.33 -12.66
CA GLN A 206 -5.94 13.26 -11.80
C GLN A 206 -6.52 13.31 -10.40
N SER A 207 -6.58 14.51 -9.82
CA SER A 207 -7.25 14.78 -8.54
C SER A 207 -8.75 14.56 -8.65
N PHE A 208 -9.38 14.96 -9.77
CA PHE A 208 -10.79 14.64 -10.07
C PHE A 208 -11.05 13.13 -10.07
N TYR A 209 -10.25 12.37 -10.83
CA TYR A 209 -10.36 10.91 -10.86
C TYR A 209 -10.16 10.30 -9.48
N ALA A 210 -9.16 10.76 -8.71
CA ALA A 210 -8.91 10.26 -7.37
C ALA A 210 -10.09 10.51 -6.42
N VAL A 211 -10.75 11.67 -6.51
CA VAL A 211 -11.92 12.00 -5.69
C VAL A 211 -13.13 11.15 -6.07
N ILE A 212 -13.46 11.02 -7.37
CA ILE A 212 -14.56 10.14 -7.80
C ILE A 212 -14.25 8.69 -7.43
N HIS A 213 -13.03 8.20 -7.66
CA HIS A 213 -12.64 6.85 -7.30
C HIS A 213 -12.70 6.61 -5.79
N LEU A 214 -12.29 7.58 -4.97
CA LEU A 214 -12.42 7.53 -3.52
C LEU A 214 -13.88 7.42 -3.10
N GLY A 215 -14.73 8.26 -3.67
CA GLY A 215 -16.15 8.24 -3.36
C GLY A 215 -16.85 6.99 -3.88
N TYR A 216 -16.40 6.44 -4.99
CA TYR A 216 -16.78 5.11 -5.44
C TYR A 216 -16.36 4.06 -4.42
N ILE A 217 -15.11 4.01 -3.97
CA ILE A 217 -14.68 3.07 -2.93
C ILE A 217 -15.53 3.21 -1.66
N LEU A 218 -15.75 4.45 -1.19
CA LEU A 218 -16.49 4.74 0.03
C LEU A 218 -17.98 4.40 -0.09
N SER A 219 -18.57 4.53 -1.28
CA SER A 219 -19.96 4.19 -1.58
C SER A 219 -20.14 2.72 -2.01
N SER A 220 -19.08 2.09 -2.53
CA SER A 220 -19.02 0.69 -2.94
C SER A 220 -18.93 -0.22 -1.73
N ARG A 221 -19.64 -1.36 -1.79
CA ARG A 221 -19.96 -2.15 -0.59
C ARG A 221 -18.89 -3.18 -0.21
N TYR A 222 -17.80 -3.33 -0.96
CA TYR A 222 -16.78 -4.35 -0.72
C TYR A 222 -15.53 -3.73 -0.08
N SER A 223 -15.43 -3.79 1.25
CA SER A 223 -14.23 -3.31 1.96
C SER A 223 -12.95 -4.11 1.65
N TRP A 224 -13.07 -5.27 0.99
CA TRP A 224 -12.00 -6.26 0.79
C TRP A 224 -11.65 -6.56 -0.68
N SER A 225 -12.36 -6.02 -1.66
CA SER A 225 -11.98 -6.16 -3.07
C SER A 225 -11.15 -4.97 -3.53
N ASN A 226 -10.08 -5.22 -4.29
CA ASN A 226 -9.30 -4.19 -5.00
C ASN A 226 -10.09 -3.65 -6.22
N THR A 227 -11.41 -3.50 -6.09
CA THR A 227 -12.27 -3.04 -7.19
C THR A 227 -11.96 -1.58 -7.46
N GLU A 228 -11.41 -1.32 -8.64
CA GLU A 228 -11.23 0.02 -9.17
C GLU A 228 -12.56 0.50 -9.80
N LEU A 229 -12.78 1.81 -9.76
CA LEU A 229 -13.90 2.41 -10.49
C LEU A 229 -13.63 2.26 -12.00
N ASP A 230 -14.44 1.45 -12.67
CA ASP A 230 -14.40 1.31 -14.12
C ASP A 230 -15.70 1.81 -14.75
N LEU A 231 -15.72 3.11 -15.06
CA LEU A 231 -16.84 3.74 -15.77
C LEU A 231 -16.89 3.30 -17.23
N SER A 232 -15.84 2.73 -17.80
CA SER A 232 -15.70 2.54 -19.26
C SER A 232 -16.63 1.47 -19.84
N TYR A 233 -17.15 0.52 -19.05
CA TYR A 233 -17.96 -0.59 -19.56
C TYR A 233 -19.48 -0.40 -19.50
N GLN A 234 -19.97 0.66 -18.85
CA GLN A 234 -21.40 0.89 -18.66
C GLN A 234 -22.03 1.76 -19.77
N ILE A 235 -23.36 1.79 -19.89
CA ILE A 235 -24.04 2.78 -20.72
C ILE A 235 -24.04 4.15 -20.05
N ILE A 236 -24.16 5.24 -20.81
CA ILE A 236 -24.00 6.61 -20.30
C ILE A 236 -24.95 6.95 -19.14
N SER A 237 -26.20 6.51 -19.18
CA SER A 237 -27.15 6.75 -18.09
C SER A 237 -26.66 6.16 -16.75
N ASN A 238 -26.16 4.93 -16.77
CA ASN A 238 -25.61 4.28 -15.57
C ASN A 238 -24.31 4.95 -15.12
N ARG A 239 -23.40 5.27 -16.07
CA ARG A 239 -22.16 6.01 -15.77
C ARG A 239 -22.45 7.32 -15.07
N HIS A 240 -23.44 8.06 -15.54
CA HIS A 240 -23.80 9.36 -14.99
C HIS A 240 -24.26 9.23 -13.54
N ILE A 241 -25.19 8.31 -13.27
CA ILE A 241 -25.70 8.05 -11.92
C ILE A 241 -24.59 7.56 -10.99
N GLU A 242 -23.74 6.64 -11.44
CA GLU A 242 -22.65 6.11 -10.63
C GLU A 242 -21.59 7.18 -10.31
N ALA A 243 -21.21 8.00 -11.30
CA ALA A 243 -20.26 9.09 -11.12
C ALA A 243 -20.81 10.16 -10.17
N LEU A 244 -22.09 10.54 -10.31
CA LEU A 244 -22.74 11.48 -9.37
C LEU A 244 -22.79 10.93 -7.94
N ASN A 245 -23.18 9.67 -7.77
CA ASN A 245 -23.20 9.02 -6.46
C ASN A 245 -21.81 8.91 -5.83
N ALA A 246 -20.80 8.61 -6.64
CA ALA A 246 -19.42 8.57 -6.22
C ALA A 246 -18.91 9.97 -5.83
N PHE A 247 -19.28 11.02 -6.56
CA PHE A 247 -18.82 12.38 -6.23
C PHE A 247 -19.61 13.03 -5.08
N LYS A 248 -20.83 12.57 -4.79
CA LYS A 248 -21.73 13.13 -3.77
C LYS A 248 -21.07 13.43 -2.41
N PRO A 249 -20.23 12.55 -1.81
CA PRO A 249 -19.57 12.82 -0.53
C PRO A 249 -18.57 13.98 -0.57
N PHE A 250 -18.20 14.46 -1.76
CA PHE A 250 -17.20 15.50 -1.95
C PHE A 250 -17.79 16.79 -2.53
N ALA A 251 -19.02 16.76 -3.04
CA ALA A 251 -19.60 17.86 -3.81
C ALA A 251 -19.52 19.23 -3.11
N ASN A 252 -19.79 19.26 -1.80
CA ASN A 252 -19.59 20.46 -0.97
C ASN A 252 -18.65 20.10 0.20
N TRP A 253 -17.35 20.08 -0.08
CA TRP A 253 -16.34 19.67 0.89
C TRP A 253 -16.05 20.75 1.95
N PRO A 254 -15.98 20.41 3.26
CA PRO A 254 -16.08 19.08 3.87
C PRO A 254 -17.49 18.68 4.37
N GLU A 255 -18.50 19.57 4.30
CA GLU A 255 -19.81 19.34 4.92
C GLU A 255 -20.54 18.12 4.34
N SER A 256 -20.52 17.97 3.02
CA SER A 256 -21.11 16.81 2.33
C SER A 256 -20.46 15.49 2.73
N PHE A 257 -19.17 15.52 3.09
CA PHE A 257 -18.46 14.34 3.59
C PHE A 257 -18.93 13.99 5.00
N HIS A 258 -19.06 14.97 5.90
CA HIS A 258 -19.58 14.73 7.25
C HIS A 258 -21.03 14.22 7.22
N GLN A 259 -21.88 14.79 6.35
CA GLN A 259 -23.24 14.27 6.14
C GLN A 259 -23.21 12.81 5.70
N PHE A 260 -22.36 12.48 4.73
CA PHE A 260 -22.15 11.11 4.28
C PHE A 260 -21.69 10.17 5.41
N LEU A 261 -20.76 10.61 6.26
CA LEU A 261 -20.31 9.83 7.43
C LEU A 261 -21.46 9.58 8.41
N THR A 262 -22.30 10.58 8.68
CA THR A 262 -23.49 10.46 9.53
C THR A 262 -24.48 9.44 8.95
N GLU A 263 -24.78 9.52 7.65
CA GLU A 263 -25.66 8.59 6.95
C GLU A 263 -25.13 7.15 7.01
N ILE A 264 -23.81 6.95 6.81
CA ILE A 264 -23.18 5.64 6.90
C ILE A 264 -23.20 5.09 8.33
N VAL A 265 -22.90 5.92 9.33
CA VAL A 265 -22.94 5.50 10.73
C VAL A 265 -24.36 5.06 11.10
N ALA A 266 -25.38 5.84 10.72
CA ALA A 266 -26.78 5.49 10.96
C ALA A 266 -27.15 4.15 10.28
N ARG A 267 -26.82 3.99 9.00
CA ARG A 267 -27.07 2.76 8.24
C ARG A 267 -26.37 1.55 8.86
N ASN A 268 -25.09 1.67 9.18
CA ASN A 268 -24.32 0.56 9.72
C ASN A 268 -24.72 0.22 11.16
N ARG A 269 -25.10 1.21 11.99
CA ARG A 269 -25.57 0.97 13.36
C ARG A 269 -26.88 0.18 13.39
N ALA A 270 -27.74 0.34 12.39
CA ALA A 270 -28.95 -0.49 12.24
C ALA A 270 -28.65 -1.97 11.94
N ILE A 271 -27.45 -2.27 11.42
CA ILE A 271 -26.99 -3.63 11.09
C ILE A 271 -26.11 -4.20 12.23
N TYR A 272 -25.25 -3.37 12.82
CA TYR A 272 -24.28 -3.73 13.85
C TYR A 272 -24.47 -2.86 15.11
N PRO A 273 -25.55 -3.05 15.87
CA PRO A 273 -25.89 -2.19 17.00
C PRO A 273 -24.90 -2.26 18.18
N ALA A 274 -24.05 -3.30 18.23
CA ALA A 274 -23.05 -3.45 19.30
C ALA A 274 -21.68 -2.86 18.94
N PHE A 275 -21.47 -2.39 17.70
CA PHE A 275 -20.22 -1.76 17.29
C PHE A 275 -20.15 -0.31 17.80
N SER A 276 -18.98 0.09 18.27
CA SER A 276 -18.69 1.50 18.59
C SER A 276 -18.68 2.37 17.34
N LYS A 277 -18.84 3.69 17.50
CA LYS A 277 -18.76 4.62 16.35
C LYS A 277 -17.40 4.52 15.63
N PRO A 278 -16.24 4.47 16.32
CA PRO A 278 -14.96 4.19 15.69
C PRO A 278 -14.94 2.85 14.96
N ALA A 279 -15.53 1.78 15.51
CA ALA A 279 -15.57 0.49 14.83
C ALA A 279 -16.39 0.55 13.52
N LEU A 280 -17.48 1.31 13.49
CA LEU A 280 -18.27 1.55 12.27
C LEU A 280 -17.49 2.35 11.22
N LEU A 281 -16.74 3.36 11.66
CA LEU A 281 -15.98 4.28 10.79
C LEU A 281 -14.61 3.73 10.37
N PHE A 282 -13.97 2.87 11.16
CA PHE A 282 -12.73 2.19 10.77
C PHE A 282 -12.94 1.36 9.51
N ARG A 283 -14.15 0.86 9.26
CA ARG A 283 -14.44 0.19 7.98
C ARG A 283 -14.21 1.09 6.76
N LEU A 284 -14.43 2.40 6.89
CA LEU A 284 -14.17 3.39 5.84
C LEU A 284 -12.68 3.69 5.71
N SER A 285 -11.96 3.85 6.83
CA SER A 285 -10.52 4.14 6.81
C SER A 285 -9.72 3.01 6.12
N MET A 286 -10.18 1.77 6.27
CA MET A 286 -9.56 0.59 5.65
C MET A 286 -9.70 0.61 4.12
N ALA A 287 -10.77 1.22 3.61
CA ALA A 287 -11.00 1.38 2.19
C ALA A 287 -10.08 2.45 1.60
N LEU A 288 -9.82 3.53 2.37
CA LEU A 288 -8.81 4.55 2.04
C LEU A 288 -7.39 3.96 2.00
N ASP A 289 -7.06 3.07 2.94
CA ASP A 289 -5.74 2.44 3.04
C ASP A 289 -5.36 1.60 1.81
N ARG A 290 -6.35 1.02 1.13
CA ARG A 290 -6.16 0.06 0.04
C ARG A 290 -6.14 0.67 -1.35
N SER A 291 -6.52 1.93 -1.50
CA SER A 291 -6.65 2.54 -2.82
C SER A 291 -5.29 2.62 -3.53
N PRO A 292 -5.18 2.16 -4.79
CA PRO A 292 -3.96 2.27 -5.58
C PRO A 292 -3.58 3.74 -5.85
N LEU A 293 -4.57 4.64 -5.86
CA LEU A 293 -4.37 6.07 -6.12
C LEU A 293 -3.80 6.83 -4.91
N ARG A 294 -3.75 6.23 -3.72
CA ARG A 294 -3.21 6.88 -2.51
C ARG A 294 -1.78 7.37 -2.70
N LYS A 295 -0.94 6.60 -3.40
CA LYS A 295 0.45 6.97 -3.67
C LYS A 295 0.57 8.10 -4.70
N LEU A 296 -0.41 8.22 -5.58
CA LEU A 296 -0.42 9.21 -6.67
C LEU A 296 -1.00 10.55 -6.20
N GLN A 297 -1.89 10.54 -5.21
CA GLN A 297 -2.60 11.73 -4.70
C GLN A 297 -2.57 11.81 -3.16
N PRO A 298 -1.39 11.79 -2.50
CA PRO A 298 -1.29 11.67 -1.05
C PRO A 298 -2.03 12.77 -0.28
N ASP A 299 -2.01 14.00 -0.80
CA ASP A 299 -2.64 15.17 -0.16
C ASP A 299 -4.17 15.01 -0.04
N ILE A 300 -4.81 14.46 -1.08
CA ILE A 300 -6.27 14.23 -1.09
C ILE A 300 -6.62 13.18 -0.03
N TYR A 301 -5.85 12.08 0.02
CA TYR A 301 -6.10 11.01 0.98
C TYR A 301 -5.85 11.49 2.41
N GLN A 302 -4.80 12.26 2.64
CA GLN A 302 -4.51 12.84 3.94
C GLN A 302 -5.60 13.83 4.38
N ALA A 303 -6.13 14.66 3.46
CA ALA A 303 -7.24 15.55 3.77
C ALA A 303 -8.49 14.76 4.19
N VAL A 304 -8.83 13.70 3.45
CA VAL A 304 -9.98 12.84 3.78
C VAL A 304 -9.79 12.08 5.11
N GLU A 305 -8.60 11.57 5.36
CA GLU A 305 -8.26 10.91 6.63
C GLU A 305 -8.32 11.89 7.81
N SER A 306 -7.81 13.11 7.64
CA SER A 306 -7.85 14.15 8.68
C SER A 306 -9.28 14.53 9.03
N GLU A 307 -10.15 14.70 8.04
CA GLU A 307 -11.57 14.98 8.28
C GLU A 307 -12.31 13.80 8.91
N LEU A 308 -12.01 12.57 8.49
CA LEU A 308 -12.56 11.37 9.12
C LEU A 308 -12.15 11.27 10.60
N GLU A 309 -10.87 11.53 10.91
CA GLU A 309 -10.39 11.57 12.30
C GLU A 309 -11.01 12.71 13.10
N SER A 310 -11.16 13.89 12.50
CA SER A 310 -11.81 15.04 13.12
C SER A 310 -13.26 14.69 13.48
N PHE A 311 -14.02 14.12 12.55
CA PHE A 311 -15.40 13.67 12.76
C PHE A 311 -15.54 12.60 13.86
N ILE A 312 -14.55 11.71 13.97
CA ILE A 312 -14.49 10.71 15.06
C ILE A 312 -14.30 11.40 16.43
N ARG A 313 -13.59 12.54 16.49
CA ARG A 313 -13.29 13.26 17.74
C ARG A 313 -14.39 14.23 18.19
N THR A 314 -15.10 14.86 17.26
CA THR A 314 -15.97 16.02 17.54
C THR A 314 -17.41 15.67 17.95
N GLU A 315 -17.99 14.58 17.46
CA GLU A 315 -19.39 14.27 17.75
C GLU A 315 -19.59 13.34 18.97
N GLN A 316 -20.27 13.86 20.00
CA GLN A 316 -20.88 13.10 21.10
C GLN A 316 -22.39 13.27 21.08
N THR A 317 -23.17 12.51 20.29
CA THR A 317 -24.64 12.70 20.27
C THR A 317 -25.43 11.49 19.73
N PRO A 318 -26.75 11.38 19.98
CA PRO A 318 -27.39 10.30 20.74
C PRO A 318 -28.05 9.22 19.85
N SER A 319 -28.59 8.20 20.53
CA SER A 319 -29.44 7.13 20.00
C SER A 319 -30.69 7.67 19.29
N ILE A 320 -31.07 7.09 18.13
CA ILE A 320 -32.47 6.94 17.65
C ILE A 320 -32.56 5.91 16.51
N LEU A 321 -33.35 4.85 16.80
CA LEU A 321 -34.51 4.23 16.09
C LEU A 321 -34.46 3.74 14.60
N PRO A 322 -35.38 2.82 14.22
CA PRO A 322 -35.06 1.61 13.45
C PRO A 322 -35.44 1.62 11.96
N LYS A 323 -34.95 0.54 11.32
CA LYS A 323 -35.02 0.07 9.92
C LYS A 323 -36.25 0.45 9.06
N PRO A 324 -36.05 0.67 7.74
CA PRO A 324 -37.04 0.33 6.74
C PRO A 324 -37.15 -1.21 6.59
N LYS A 325 -38.37 -1.73 6.57
CA LYS A 325 -38.66 -3.08 6.08
C LYS A 325 -38.45 -3.11 4.57
N THR A 326 -37.70 -4.09 4.09
CA THR A 326 -37.72 -4.47 2.67
C THR A 326 -38.38 -5.83 2.60
N GLU A 327 -39.65 -5.82 2.18
CA GLU A 327 -40.29 -6.99 1.61
C GLU A 327 -39.67 -7.22 0.23
N ASN A 328 -39.28 -8.45 -0.07
CA ASN A 328 -39.11 -8.86 -1.45
C ASN A 328 -39.74 -10.23 -1.64
N LEU A 329 -40.64 -10.27 -2.63
CA LEU A 329 -41.31 -11.44 -3.14
C LEU A 329 -40.28 -12.43 -3.71
N LYS A 330 -40.42 -13.70 -3.33
CA LYS A 330 -39.63 -14.81 -3.84
C LYS A 330 -40.01 -15.11 -5.28
N GLN A 331 -39.03 -15.11 -6.17
CA GLN A 331 -39.11 -15.81 -7.46
C GLN A 331 -37.86 -16.67 -7.62
N ASP A 332 -38.06 -17.94 -7.97
CA ASP A 332 -36.99 -18.92 -8.22
C ASP A 332 -36.27 -18.63 -9.55
N LYS A 333 -35.43 -17.59 -9.56
CA LYS A 333 -34.52 -17.30 -10.67
C LYS A 333 -33.22 -18.07 -10.49
N LEU A 334 -32.80 -18.76 -11.55
CA LEU A 334 -31.55 -19.51 -11.61
C LEU A 334 -30.47 -18.73 -12.37
N LEU A 335 -29.25 -18.73 -11.85
CA LEU A 335 -28.08 -18.02 -12.42
C LEU A 335 -27.06 -19.01 -12.98
N SER A 336 -26.47 -18.67 -14.12
CA SER A 336 -25.32 -19.38 -14.70
C SER A 336 -24.02 -19.12 -13.91
N LYS A 337 -23.01 -19.98 -14.06
CA LYS A 337 -21.67 -19.80 -13.45
C LYS A 337 -21.09 -18.40 -13.70
N LYS A 338 -21.28 -17.84 -14.91
CA LYS A 338 -20.79 -16.51 -15.27
C LYS A 338 -21.53 -15.41 -14.51
N GLU A 339 -22.85 -15.50 -14.39
CA GLU A 339 -23.66 -14.53 -13.65
C GLU A 339 -23.35 -14.57 -12.15
N VAL A 340 -23.14 -15.76 -11.58
CA VAL A 340 -22.74 -15.91 -10.16
C VAL A 340 -21.37 -15.29 -9.91
N LYS A 341 -20.37 -15.52 -10.78
CA LYS A 341 -19.04 -14.89 -10.66
C LYS A 341 -19.14 -13.37 -10.65
N THR A 342 -19.90 -12.81 -11.59
CA THR A 342 -20.14 -11.36 -11.67
C THR A 342 -20.85 -10.84 -10.43
N MET A 343 -21.87 -11.55 -9.94
CA MET A 343 -22.67 -11.14 -8.77
C MET A 343 -21.88 -11.19 -7.46
N LEU A 344 -21.01 -12.19 -7.29
CA LEU A 344 -20.14 -12.32 -6.11
C LEU A 344 -18.88 -11.46 -6.19
N ALA A 345 -18.52 -10.97 -7.39
CA ALA A 345 -17.32 -10.18 -7.67
C ALA A 345 -16.01 -10.85 -7.18
N VAL A 346 -15.86 -12.16 -7.43
CA VAL A 346 -14.69 -12.96 -7.00
C VAL A 346 -13.84 -13.42 -8.19
N SER A 347 -12.54 -13.60 -7.96
CA SER A 347 -11.62 -14.16 -8.95
C SER A 347 -11.90 -15.63 -9.25
N ASP A 348 -11.45 -16.10 -10.41
CA ASP A 348 -11.58 -17.49 -10.85
C ASP A 348 -11.02 -18.47 -9.83
N SER A 349 -9.83 -18.18 -9.29
CA SER A 349 -9.18 -19.00 -8.27
C SER A 349 -9.94 -19.06 -6.95
N SER A 350 -10.66 -17.99 -6.59
CA SER A 350 -11.46 -17.94 -5.36
C SER A 350 -12.86 -18.51 -5.55
N PHE A 351 -13.39 -18.51 -6.77
CA PHE A 351 -14.75 -18.94 -7.08
C PHE A 351 -14.98 -20.41 -6.73
N ASP A 352 -14.18 -21.32 -7.28
CA ASP A 352 -14.48 -22.76 -7.18
C ASP A 352 -14.48 -23.24 -5.71
N GLN A 353 -13.55 -22.79 -4.87
CA GLN A 353 -13.54 -23.15 -3.44
C GLN A 353 -14.58 -22.43 -2.61
N LEU A 354 -14.86 -21.16 -2.92
CA LEU A 354 -15.90 -20.43 -2.19
C LEU A 354 -17.27 -21.07 -2.41
N ILE A 355 -17.58 -21.46 -3.66
CA ILE A 355 -18.85 -22.07 -4.04
C ILE A 355 -18.98 -23.46 -3.45
N LYS A 356 -17.93 -24.30 -3.55
CA LYS A 356 -17.92 -25.67 -3.02
C LYS A 356 -18.24 -25.72 -1.52
N THR A 357 -17.77 -24.73 -0.77
CA THR A 357 -17.86 -24.72 0.69
C THR A 357 -19.08 -23.97 1.21
N ASN A 358 -19.62 -23.00 0.46
CA ASN A 358 -20.64 -22.06 0.96
C ASN A 358 -21.94 -22.01 0.15
N LEU A 359 -22.05 -22.72 -0.98
CA LEU A 359 -23.31 -22.87 -1.71
C LEU A 359 -23.68 -24.34 -1.85
N LYS A 360 -25.00 -24.59 -1.95
CA LYS A 360 -25.51 -25.90 -2.35
C LYS A 360 -25.01 -26.24 -3.77
N PRO A 361 -24.77 -27.54 -4.07
CA PRO A 361 -24.41 -27.95 -5.41
C PRO A 361 -25.42 -27.44 -6.44
N PRO A 362 -24.97 -27.08 -7.66
CA PRO A 362 -25.85 -26.54 -8.68
C PRO A 362 -26.90 -27.56 -9.12
N SER A 363 -27.96 -27.10 -9.77
CA SER A 363 -28.90 -28.00 -10.45
C SER A 363 -28.19 -28.82 -11.55
N LEU A 364 -28.87 -29.85 -12.08
CA LEU A 364 -28.35 -30.70 -13.18
C LEU A 364 -27.78 -29.91 -14.38
N ASP A 365 -28.22 -28.66 -14.58
CA ASP A 365 -27.78 -27.74 -15.64
C ASP A 365 -26.66 -26.75 -15.22
N GLU A 366 -25.92 -27.00 -14.13
CA GLU A 366 -24.90 -26.10 -13.59
C GLU A 366 -25.42 -24.69 -13.19
N LYS A 367 -26.69 -24.58 -12.77
CA LYS A 367 -27.28 -23.30 -12.34
C LYS A 367 -27.42 -23.20 -10.83
N TYR A 368 -27.32 -21.97 -10.31
CA TYR A 368 -27.38 -21.66 -8.88
C TYR A 368 -28.63 -20.85 -8.55
N SER A 369 -29.21 -21.10 -7.37
CA SER A 369 -30.34 -20.31 -6.84
C SER A 369 -29.91 -18.86 -6.57
N LEU A 370 -30.65 -17.88 -7.11
CA LEU A 370 -30.42 -16.46 -6.88
C LEU A 370 -30.39 -16.12 -5.38
N ASP A 371 -31.29 -16.70 -4.58
CA ASP A 371 -31.40 -16.41 -3.15
C ASP A 371 -30.16 -16.85 -2.38
N ASN A 372 -29.66 -18.07 -2.64
CA ASN A 372 -28.45 -18.57 -1.98
C ASN A 372 -27.22 -17.74 -2.39
N VAL A 373 -27.13 -17.36 -3.67
CA VAL A 373 -26.03 -16.52 -4.17
C VAL A 373 -26.12 -15.11 -3.57
N ALA A 374 -27.33 -14.55 -3.41
CA ALA A 374 -27.56 -13.28 -2.77
C ALA A 374 -27.17 -13.32 -1.28
N GLU A 375 -27.52 -14.37 -0.56
CA GLU A 375 -27.12 -14.56 0.83
C GLU A 375 -25.59 -14.64 0.98
N LEU A 376 -24.92 -15.42 0.13
CA LEU A 376 -23.46 -15.50 0.12
C LEU A 376 -22.83 -14.15 -0.21
N ARG A 377 -23.32 -13.45 -1.24
CA ARG A 377 -22.90 -12.08 -1.55
C ARG A 377 -23.02 -11.18 -0.33
N ASP A 378 -24.14 -11.26 0.37
CA ASP A 378 -24.39 -10.44 1.55
C ASP A 378 -23.46 -10.80 2.70
N ILE A 379 -23.04 -12.06 2.87
CA ILE A 379 -21.97 -12.44 3.82
C ILE A 379 -20.64 -11.84 3.39
N LEU A 380 -20.26 -12.02 2.13
CA LEU A 380 -19.01 -11.50 1.57
C LEU A 380 -18.89 -9.98 1.82
N LEU A 381 -19.97 -9.23 1.62
CA LEU A 381 -20.03 -7.77 1.88
C LEU A 381 -19.77 -7.37 3.34
N ARG A 382 -19.85 -8.31 4.28
CA ARG A 382 -19.65 -8.10 5.72
C ARG A 382 -18.35 -8.64 6.25
N LEU A 383 -17.53 -9.27 5.41
CA LEU A 383 -16.26 -9.85 5.82
C LEU A 383 -15.22 -8.79 6.08
N VAL A 384 -14.43 -9.03 7.12
CA VAL A 384 -13.30 -8.21 7.51
C VAL A 384 -12.05 -9.07 7.74
N THR A 385 -10.87 -8.52 7.45
CA THR A 385 -9.59 -9.19 7.73
C THR A 385 -9.32 -9.30 9.23
N LEU A 386 -8.36 -10.15 9.63
CA LEU A 386 -7.91 -10.23 11.04
C LEU A 386 -7.49 -8.86 11.61
N ASN A 387 -6.79 -8.05 10.84
CA ASN A 387 -6.33 -6.73 11.28
C ASN A 387 -7.50 -5.74 11.43
N GLU A 388 -8.50 -5.82 10.55
CA GLU A 388 -9.74 -5.06 10.67
C GLU A 388 -10.53 -5.46 11.91
N ALA A 389 -10.71 -6.76 12.14
CA ALA A 389 -11.36 -7.28 13.33
C ALA A 389 -10.64 -6.84 14.61
N ALA A 390 -9.31 -6.78 14.61
CA ALA A 390 -8.53 -6.27 15.72
C ALA A 390 -8.83 -4.78 16.01
N LYS A 391 -8.90 -3.93 14.98
CA LYS A 391 -9.29 -2.52 15.13
C LYS A 391 -10.73 -2.38 15.66
N ILE A 392 -11.68 -3.15 15.12
CA ILE A 392 -13.09 -3.18 15.54
C ILE A 392 -13.20 -3.55 17.03
N LEU A 393 -12.48 -4.59 17.47
CA LEU A 393 -12.49 -5.05 18.86
C LEU A 393 -11.61 -4.21 19.80
N ARG A 394 -10.84 -3.26 19.25
CA ARG A 394 -9.81 -2.47 19.96
C ARG A 394 -8.73 -3.35 20.62
N LEU A 395 -8.29 -4.39 19.91
CA LEU A 395 -7.26 -5.32 20.35
C LEU A 395 -6.05 -5.31 19.41
N SER A 396 -4.95 -5.96 19.83
CA SER A 396 -3.84 -6.27 18.93
C SER A 396 -4.21 -7.44 18.02
N PRO A 397 -3.64 -7.53 16.80
CA PRO A 397 -3.85 -8.69 15.92
C PRO A 397 -3.49 -10.03 16.58
N HIS A 398 -2.52 -10.03 17.50
CA HIS A 398 -2.15 -11.20 18.28
C HIS A 398 -3.30 -11.67 19.19
N ASN A 399 -3.88 -10.75 19.96
CA ASN A 399 -4.98 -11.06 20.86
C ASN A 399 -6.25 -11.48 20.10
N THR A 400 -6.55 -10.84 18.97
CA THR A 400 -7.66 -11.26 18.09
C THR A 400 -7.42 -12.66 17.52
N LYS A 401 -6.18 -13.02 17.19
CA LYS A 401 -5.83 -14.38 16.77
C LYS A 401 -6.01 -15.40 17.90
N ASN A 402 -5.75 -15.03 19.15
CA ASN A 402 -6.00 -15.92 20.28
C ASN A 402 -7.51 -16.18 20.46
N LEU A 403 -8.37 -15.17 20.27
CA LEU A 403 -9.83 -15.37 20.27
C LEU A 403 -10.32 -16.34 19.18
N LEU A 404 -9.66 -16.38 18.01
CA LEU A 404 -9.94 -17.38 16.97
C LEU A 404 -9.51 -18.77 17.41
N LYS A 405 -8.30 -18.91 17.97
CA LYS A 405 -7.76 -20.19 18.43
C LYS A 405 -8.59 -20.82 19.56
N SER A 406 -9.13 -20.00 20.46
CA SER A 406 -9.98 -20.45 21.56
C SER A 406 -11.44 -20.69 21.14
N GLY A 407 -11.81 -20.36 19.89
CA GLY A 407 -13.17 -20.55 19.38
C GLY A 407 -14.19 -19.49 19.85
N ILE A 408 -13.75 -18.43 20.53
CA ILE A 408 -14.61 -17.32 20.98
C ILE A 408 -15.20 -16.56 19.78
N ILE A 409 -14.41 -16.42 18.72
CA ILE A 409 -14.87 -15.96 17.41
C ILE A 409 -14.46 -16.97 16.34
N THR A 410 -15.19 -17.02 15.24
CA THR A 410 -14.93 -17.92 14.11
C THR A 410 -14.59 -17.13 12.85
N ALA A 411 -13.70 -17.70 12.03
CA ALA A 411 -13.42 -17.18 10.69
C ALA A 411 -14.40 -17.79 9.69
N PHE A 412 -14.78 -17.01 8.69
CA PHE A 412 -15.59 -17.46 7.55
C PHE A 412 -14.71 -18.01 6.42
N ARG A 413 -13.52 -17.44 6.20
CA ARG A 413 -12.50 -17.95 5.27
C ARG A 413 -11.10 -17.83 5.86
N GLY A 414 -10.18 -18.64 5.34
CA GLY A 414 -8.78 -18.57 5.73
C GLY A 414 -8.00 -19.83 5.34
N PRO A 415 -6.69 -19.87 5.65
CA PRO A 415 -5.81 -20.95 5.20
C PRO A 415 -6.29 -22.32 5.68
N ASP A 416 -6.81 -22.38 6.89
CA ASP A 416 -7.27 -23.60 7.55
C ASP A 416 -8.73 -23.98 7.22
N ILE A 417 -9.48 -23.14 6.48
CA ILE A 417 -10.90 -23.37 6.14
C ILE A 417 -11.04 -23.79 4.69
N ASP A 418 -10.59 -22.95 3.76
CA ASP A 418 -10.77 -23.13 2.32
C ASP A 418 -9.48 -22.85 1.53
N GLY A 419 -8.34 -22.78 2.23
CA GLY A 419 -7.03 -22.47 1.64
C GLY A 419 -6.88 -21.01 1.20
N TYR A 420 -7.82 -20.13 1.54
CA TYR A 420 -7.70 -18.71 1.21
C TYR A 420 -6.57 -18.06 2.03
N ARG A 421 -5.73 -17.23 1.39
CA ARG A 421 -4.50 -16.70 2.01
C ARG A 421 -4.76 -15.92 3.31
N ASP A 422 -5.82 -15.13 3.33
CA ASP A 422 -6.10 -14.18 4.41
C ASP A 422 -7.24 -14.69 5.31
N ILE A 423 -7.16 -14.44 6.62
CA ILE A 423 -8.26 -14.79 7.53
C ILE A 423 -9.35 -13.73 7.42
N LEU A 424 -10.56 -14.15 7.04
CA LEU A 424 -11.74 -13.29 6.90
C LEU A 424 -12.82 -13.69 7.90
N ILE A 425 -13.40 -12.70 8.59
CA ILE A 425 -14.34 -12.87 9.69
C ILE A 425 -15.64 -12.12 9.35
N ASP A 426 -16.81 -12.76 9.51
CA ASP A 426 -18.09 -12.04 9.37
C ASP A 426 -18.25 -11.08 10.57
N THR A 427 -18.43 -9.79 10.30
CA THR A 427 -18.71 -8.76 11.31
C THR A 427 -19.89 -9.10 12.23
N LYS A 428 -20.85 -9.92 11.80
CA LYS A 428 -21.93 -10.43 12.67
C LYS A 428 -21.39 -11.21 13.88
N VAL A 429 -20.34 -12.02 13.70
CA VAL A 429 -19.70 -12.78 14.80
C VAL A 429 -19.14 -11.82 15.85
N LEU A 430 -18.47 -10.76 15.40
CA LEU A 430 -17.91 -9.73 16.29
C LEU A 430 -19.03 -8.97 17.01
N ASN A 431 -20.11 -8.63 16.31
CA ASN A 431 -21.25 -7.91 16.89
C ASN A 431 -21.96 -8.75 17.94
N ASN A 432 -22.09 -10.06 17.69
CA ASN A 432 -22.67 -11.00 18.65
C ASN A 432 -21.82 -11.10 19.92
N LEU A 433 -20.49 -11.21 19.80
CA LEU A 433 -19.59 -11.21 20.96
C LEU A 433 -19.77 -9.95 21.83
N LEU A 434 -19.72 -8.76 21.21
CA LEU A 434 -19.89 -7.49 21.93
C LEU A 434 -21.30 -7.36 22.55
N SER A 435 -22.33 -7.87 21.86
CA SER A 435 -23.70 -7.90 22.39
C SER A 435 -23.81 -8.81 23.61
N THR A 436 -23.21 -10.00 23.58
CA THR A 436 -23.20 -10.93 24.71
C THR A 436 -22.50 -10.31 25.91
N ILE A 437 -21.33 -9.70 25.71
CA ILE A 437 -20.60 -9.00 26.77
C ILE A 437 -21.44 -7.85 27.35
N SER A 438 -22.07 -7.05 26.50
CA SER A 438 -22.95 -5.96 26.95
C SER A 438 -24.15 -6.45 27.76
N LYS A 439 -24.65 -7.67 27.50
CA LYS A 439 -25.75 -8.29 28.28
C LYS A 439 -25.27 -8.92 29.59
N SER A 440 -23.98 -9.24 29.70
CA SER A 440 -23.37 -9.83 30.90
C SER A 440 -23.03 -8.80 31.99
N VAL A 441 -23.27 -7.51 31.76
CA VAL A 441 -23.01 -6.44 32.75
C VAL A 441 -24.01 -6.54 33.90
N LYS A 442 -23.53 -6.78 35.12
CA LYS A 442 -24.37 -6.79 36.33
C LYS A 442 -24.55 -5.35 36.82
N SER A 443 -25.80 -4.87 36.94
CA SER A 443 -26.07 -3.51 37.41
C SER A 443 -26.09 -3.41 38.94
N LYS A 444 -25.55 -2.30 39.48
CA LYS A 444 -25.91 -1.65 40.76
C LYS A 444 -25.25 -2.08 42.09
N PHE A 445 -24.00 -2.50 42.11
CA PHE A 445 -23.22 -2.43 43.36
C PHE A 445 -21.90 -1.67 43.17
N ILE A 446 -21.61 -0.74 44.09
CA ILE A 446 -20.32 -0.05 44.19
C ILE A 446 -19.32 -1.07 44.74
N HIS A 447 -18.89 -2.00 43.90
CA HIS A 447 -17.71 -2.81 44.17
C HIS A 447 -16.51 -2.12 43.53
N GLU A 448 -15.36 -2.18 44.21
CA GLU A 448 -14.10 -1.81 43.59
C GLU A 448 -13.95 -2.63 42.30
N ASN A 449 -13.60 -1.96 41.19
CA ASN A 449 -13.49 -2.61 39.90
C ASN A 449 -12.06 -2.49 39.35
N ILE A 450 -11.71 -3.42 38.47
CA ILE A 450 -10.45 -3.40 37.73
C ILE A 450 -10.80 -3.42 36.25
N SER A 451 -10.44 -2.35 35.54
CA SER A 451 -10.52 -2.34 34.08
C SER A 451 -9.55 -3.36 33.48
N LEU A 452 -9.92 -3.98 32.37
CA LEU A 452 -9.08 -4.92 31.64
C LEU A 452 -7.75 -4.29 31.23
N SER A 453 -7.76 -3.00 30.88
CA SER A 453 -6.53 -2.23 30.61
C SER A 453 -5.63 -2.09 31.85
N LEU A 454 -6.19 -1.92 33.05
CA LEU A 454 -5.44 -1.89 34.30
C LEU A 454 -4.92 -3.29 34.67
N TYR A 455 -5.68 -4.35 34.41
CA TYR A 455 -5.22 -5.73 34.56
C TYR A 455 -3.92 -5.97 33.79
N PHE A 456 -3.87 -5.63 32.51
CA PHE A 456 -2.65 -5.80 31.71
C PHE A 456 -1.47 -4.94 32.17
N LYS A 457 -1.73 -3.79 32.80
CA LYS A 457 -0.66 -2.92 33.33
C LYS A 457 -0.12 -3.40 34.67
N LYS A 458 -0.98 -3.86 35.58
CA LYS A 458 -0.65 -4.06 37.00
C LYS A 458 -0.62 -5.52 37.45
N TYR A 459 -1.47 -6.38 36.87
CA TYR A 459 -1.73 -7.72 37.41
C TYR A 459 -1.37 -8.86 36.44
N HIS A 460 -1.23 -8.59 35.14
CA HIS A 460 -0.85 -9.60 34.13
C HIS A 460 0.52 -10.26 34.39
N TYR A 461 1.43 -9.63 35.14
CA TYR A 461 2.69 -10.26 35.53
C TYR A 461 2.55 -11.25 36.71
N HIS A 462 1.45 -11.15 37.46
CA HIS A 462 1.14 -12.00 38.61
C HIS A 462 0.11 -13.09 38.27
N SER A 463 -0.43 -13.09 37.04
CA SER A 463 -1.45 -14.00 36.55
C SER A 463 -1.00 -14.61 35.23
N MET A 464 -1.09 -15.93 35.08
CA MET A 464 -0.81 -16.59 33.79
C MET A 464 -1.99 -16.53 32.81
N ARG A 465 -3.07 -15.81 33.14
CA ARG A 465 -4.31 -15.81 32.36
C ARG A 465 -4.20 -14.92 31.12
N THR A 466 -4.54 -15.46 29.96
CA THR A 466 -4.56 -14.71 28.71
C THR A 466 -5.87 -13.92 28.54
N LEU A 467 -5.90 -12.98 27.59
CA LEU A 467 -7.11 -12.22 27.28
C LEU A 467 -8.30 -13.15 26.96
N ASP A 468 -8.08 -14.13 26.09
CA ASP A 468 -9.10 -15.09 25.68
C ASP A 468 -9.62 -15.92 26.85
N GLU A 469 -8.78 -16.31 27.80
CA GLU A 469 -9.23 -17.01 29.02
C GLU A 469 -10.13 -16.12 29.91
N LEU A 470 -9.83 -14.83 30.03
CA LEU A 470 -10.67 -13.88 30.76
C LEU A 470 -12.01 -13.68 30.05
N ILE A 471 -12.01 -13.49 28.73
CA ILE A 471 -13.24 -13.35 27.95
C ILE A 471 -14.07 -14.64 28.02
N GLN A 472 -13.44 -15.82 27.91
CA GLN A 472 -14.13 -17.09 28.07
C GLN A 472 -14.73 -17.24 29.47
N ALA A 473 -14.02 -16.82 30.52
CA ALA A 473 -14.56 -16.83 31.88
C ALA A 473 -15.80 -15.94 32.04
N VAL A 474 -15.84 -14.79 31.36
CA VAL A 474 -17.05 -13.95 31.29
C VAL A 474 -18.18 -14.68 30.57
N LEU A 475 -17.91 -15.28 29.40
CA LEU A 475 -18.92 -15.98 28.61
C LEU A 475 -19.50 -17.19 29.36
N ASP A 476 -18.64 -17.90 30.11
CA ASP A 476 -19.02 -19.03 30.97
C ASP A 476 -19.67 -18.58 32.30
N ARG A 477 -19.82 -17.26 32.53
CA ARG A 477 -20.32 -16.66 33.77
C ARG A 477 -19.51 -16.99 35.03
N ARG A 478 -18.23 -17.35 34.87
CA ARG A 478 -17.27 -17.57 35.96
C ARG A 478 -16.62 -16.27 36.47
N LEU A 479 -16.71 -15.19 35.69
CA LEU A 479 -16.18 -13.87 36.03
C LEU A 479 -17.21 -12.78 35.66
N SER A 480 -17.56 -11.91 36.61
CA SER A 480 -18.57 -10.87 36.39
C SER A 480 -17.99 -9.59 35.81
N ILE A 481 -18.78 -8.93 34.95
CA ILE A 481 -18.51 -7.59 34.43
C ILE A 481 -19.38 -6.58 35.17
N VAL A 482 -18.75 -5.54 35.69
CA VAL A 482 -19.40 -4.42 36.41
C VAL A 482 -19.69 -3.25 35.46
N ASN A 483 -18.81 -3.02 34.48
CA ASN A 483 -18.99 -1.98 33.47
C ASN A 483 -18.42 -2.41 32.12
N PHE A 484 -18.98 -1.87 31.04
CA PHE A 484 -18.48 -2.06 29.68
C PHE A 484 -18.58 -0.76 28.88
N ASP A 485 -17.44 -0.08 28.72
CA ASP A 485 -17.32 1.04 27.79
C ASP A 485 -17.22 0.52 26.35
N LYS A 486 -18.31 0.64 25.61
CA LYS A 486 -18.40 0.20 24.21
C LYS A 486 -17.42 0.95 23.31
N GLU A 487 -17.10 2.21 23.60
CA GLU A 487 -16.23 3.03 22.74
C GLU A 487 -14.76 2.56 22.79
N ALA A 488 -14.36 1.97 23.92
CA ALA A 488 -13.06 1.32 24.11
C ALA A 488 -13.00 -0.14 23.61
N GLY A 489 -14.07 -0.67 22.99
CA GLY A 489 -14.14 -2.07 22.55
C GLY A 489 -13.94 -3.04 23.72
N LEU A 490 -13.31 -4.20 23.48
CA LEU A 490 -13.11 -5.19 24.55
C LEU A 490 -12.22 -4.69 25.70
N LEU A 491 -11.35 -3.68 25.46
CA LEU A 491 -10.56 -3.05 26.52
C LEU A 491 -11.39 -2.21 27.49
N GLY A 492 -12.63 -1.88 27.14
CA GLY A 492 -13.58 -1.15 27.98
C GLY A 492 -14.27 -2.01 29.05
N ILE A 493 -13.95 -3.30 29.15
CA ILE A 493 -14.48 -4.18 30.18
C ILE A 493 -13.87 -3.84 31.53
N SER A 494 -14.71 -3.73 32.56
CA SER A 494 -14.29 -3.66 33.97
C SER A 494 -14.89 -4.82 34.74
N PHE A 495 -14.01 -5.58 35.40
CA PHE A 495 -14.37 -6.71 36.24
C PHE A 495 -14.58 -6.29 37.68
N ASP A 496 -15.32 -7.11 38.43
CA ASP A 496 -15.31 -7.04 39.89
C ASP A 496 -13.91 -7.37 40.41
N LYS A 497 -13.38 -6.53 41.31
CA LYS A 497 -12.00 -6.69 41.80
C LYS A 497 -11.82 -8.00 42.57
N ASN A 498 -12.77 -8.39 43.42
CA ASN A 498 -12.62 -9.54 44.29
C ASN A 498 -12.75 -10.84 43.48
N GLU A 499 -13.76 -10.93 42.61
CA GLU A 499 -13.91 -12.08 41.71
C GLU A 499 -12.70 -12.21 40.77
N LEU A 500 -12.19 -11.09 40.24
CA LEU A 500 -11.01 -11.12 39.37
C LEU A 500 -9.77 -11.60 40.13
N LEU A 501 -9.49 -11.05 41.32
CA LEU A 501 -8.33 -11.44 42.13
C LEU A 501 -8.39 -12.91 42.55
N GLN A 502 -9.57 -13.40 42.89
CA GLN A 502 -9.81 -14.82 43.18
C GLN A 502 -9.61 -15.70 41.93
N PHE A 503 -10.13 -15.27 40.78
CA PHE A 503 -10.01 -16.02 39.52
C PHE A 503 -8.57 -16.15 39.04
N ILE A 504 -7.75 -15.13 39.29
CA ILE A 504 -6.32 -15.13 38.92
C ILE A 504 -5.40 -15.68 40.02
N ASP A 505 -5.98 -16.25 41.07
CA ASP A 505 -5.28 -16.88 42.21
C ASP A 505 -4.26 -15.96 42.90
N ILE A 506 -4.54 -14.65 42.89
CA ILE A 506 -3.85 -13.70 43.76
C ILE A 506 -4.65 -13.67 45.05
N GLN A 507 -4.52 -14.73 45.87
CA GLN A 507 -4.82 -14.56 47.28
C GLN A 507 -3.89 -13.45 47.78
N THR A 508 -4.47 -12.40 48.37
CA THR A 508 -3.74 -11.39 49.12
C THR A 508 -2.74 -12.10 50.03
N LYS A 509 -1.45 -12.10 49.66
CA LYS A 509 -0.33 -12.63 50.44
C LYS A 509 -0.49 -12.11 51.86
N ASN A 510 -1.06 -12.93 52.74
CA ASN A 510 -1.13 -12.63 54.15
C ASN A 510 0.32 -12.61 54.66
N LYS A 511 0.58 -11.62 55.50
CA LYS A 511 1.87 -11.29 56.08
C LYS A 511 2.40 -12.42 56.97
N ASP A 512 2.97 -13.47 56.40
CA ASP A 512 3.96 -14.27 57.12
C ASP A 512 5.35 -13.71 56.82
N LYS A 513 5.96 -13.11 57.85
CA LYS A 513 7.26 -12.42 57.81
C LYS A 513 8.45 -13.29 57.37
N ASN A 514 8.23 -14.58 57.05
CA ASN A 514 9.28 -15.56 56.79
C ASN A 514 9.31 -16.12 55.35
N GLU A 515 8.48 -15.62 54.42
CA GLU A 515 8.55 -16.08 53.03
C GLU A 515 9.65 -15.37 52.23
N LEU A 516 10.39 -16.18 51.46
CA LEU A 516 11.44 -15.72 50.56
C LEU A 516 10.85 -14.78 49.49
N LEU A 517 11.45 -13.60 49.32
CA LEU A 517 11.02 -12.56 48.36
C LEU A 517 11.40 -12.96 46.94
N ASP A 518 10.47 -12.80 46.01
CA ASP A 518 10.76 -12.99 44.58
C ASP A 518 11.54 -11.79 44.01
N ILE A 519 12.04 -11.93 42.77
CA ILE A 519 12.82 -10.86 42.14
C ILE A 519 12.02 -9.57 41.96
N ASN A 520 10.69 -9.63 41.76
CA ASN A 520 9.87 -8.43 41.61
C ASN A 520 9.69 -7.70 42.94
N ASP A 521 9.49 -8.45 44.03
CA ASP A 521 9.46 -7.89 45.39
C ASP A 521 10.78 -7.15 45.69
N VAL A 522 11.92 -7.72 45.28
CA VAL A 522 13.25 -7.10 45.41
C VAL A 522 13.40 -5.86 44.51
N ILE A 523 12.91 -5.90 43.27
CA ILE A 523 12.91 -4.75 42.34
C ILE A 523 12.18 -3.56 42.94
N VAL A 524 10.97 -3.80 43.45
CA VAL A 524 10.13 -2.76 44.07
C VAL A 524 10.82 -2.22 45.32
N ALA A 525 11.32 -3.11 46.18
CA ALA A 525 11.94 -2.72 47.43
C ALA A 525 13.24 -1.91 47.25
N LEU A 526 14.01 -2.18 46.18
CA LEU A 526 15.27 -1.47 45.87
C LEU A 526 15.07 -0.28 44.91
N ASN A 527 13.83 -0.03 44.47
CA ASN A 527 13.48 1.00 43.49
C ASN A 527 14.45 1.01 42.29
N THR A 528 14.56 -0.13 41.59
CA THR A 528 15.45 -0.31 40.43
C THR A 528 14.78 -1.15 39.35
N TYR A 529 15.52 -1.69 38.38
CA TYR A 529 15.00 -2.58 37.34
C TYR A 529 15.63 -3.96 37.37
N ARG A 530 14.97 -4.94 36.73
CA ARG A 530 15.27 -6.37 36.84
C ARG A 530 16.74 -6.73 36.57
N ASP A 531 17.32 -6.23 35.49
CA ASP A 531 18.69 -6.57 35.13
C ASP A 531 19.72 -6.01 36.13
N ALA A 532 19.44 -4.86 36.74
CA ALA A 532 20.28 -4.31 37.80
C ALA A 532 20.29 -5.23 39.03
N VAL A 533 19.12 -5.73 39.45
CA VAL A 533 19.02 -6.70 40.56
C VAL A 533 19.79 -7.97 40.25
N TYR A 534 19.64 -8.54 39.06
CA TYR A 534 20.40 -9.73 38.68
C TYR A 534 21.91 -9.51 38.64
N ARG A 535 22.36 -8.32 38.24
CA ARG A 535 23.79 -7.98 38.28
C ARG A 535 24.31 -7.87 39.71
N ILE A 536 23.59 -7.19 40.59
CA ILE A 536 23.92 -7.09 42.03
C ILE A 536 24.03 -8.49 42.66
N MET A 537 23.13 -9.40 42.28
CA MET A 537 23.17 -10.81 42.68
C MET A 537 24.39 -11.54 42.11
N SER A 538 24.70 -11.35 40.83
CA SER A 538 25.82 -12.04 40.17
C SER A 538 27.19 -11.65 40.73
N VAL A 539 27.33 -10.41 41.21
CA VAL A 539 28.54 -9.89 41.86
C VAL A 539 28.59 -10.29 43.35
N GLY A 540 27.53 -10.93 43.86
CA GLY A 540 27.48 -11.44 45.23
C GLY A 540 27.13 -10.39 46.30
N LEU A 541 26.76 -9.17 45.90
CA LEU A 541 26.36 -8.12 46.83
C LEU A 541 25.00 -8.41 47.49
N LEU A 542 24.12 -9.12 46.78
CA LEU A 542 22.83 -9.61 47.28
C LEU A 542 22.78 -11.13 47.12
N LYS A 543 22.79 -11.87 48.23
CA LYS A 543 22.69 -13.34 48.22
C LYS A 543 21.27 -13.75 47.89
N TYR A 544 21.14 -14.91 47.26
CA TYR A 544 19.86 -15.48 46.87
C TYR A 544 19.85 -16.98 47.10
N LYS A 545 18.65 -17.57 47.18
CA LYS A 545 18.41 -19.01 47.17
C LYS A 545 17.70 -19.40 45.87
N MET A 546 18.02 -20.58 45.34
CA MET A 546 17.24 -21.18 44.26
C MET A 546 16.02 -21.88 44.85
N ALA A 547 14.83 -21.61 44.35
CA ALA A 547 13.63 -22.40 44.66
C ALA A 547 12.85 -22.74 43.39
N LYS A 548 12.28 -23.94 43.34
CA LYS A 548 11.44 -24.41 42.23
C LYS A 548 10.02 -23.89 42.44
N ILE A 549 9.49 -23.21 41.43
CA ILE A 549 8.10 -22.74 41.40
C ILE A 549 7.21 -23.79 40.72
N ASN A 550 7.78 -24.62 39.84
CA ASN A 550 7.11 -25.70 39.12
C ASN A 550 8.12 -26.73 38.57
N ILE A 551 7.63 -27.81 37.95
CA ILE A 551 8.43 -28.94 37.40
C ILE A 551 9.50 -28.49 36.39
N LYS A 552 9.32 -27.32 35.73
CA LYS A 552 10.17 -26.85 34.61
C LYS A 552 10.98 -25.57 34.88
N SER A 553 10.80 -24.85 36.00
CA SER A 553 11.56 -23.61 36.25
C SER A 553 12.02 -23.44 37.70
N THR A 554 13.31 -23.15 37.84
CA THR A 554 13.96 -22.77 39.10
C THR A 554 14.22 -21.27 39.05
N GLN A 555 13.78 -20.52 40.07
CA GLN A 555 13.96 -19.06 40.14
C GLN A 555 14.79 -18.65 41.36
N ARG A 556 15.29 -17.41 41.33
CA ARG A 556 16.06 -16.81 42.43
C ARG A 556 15.14 -16.08 43.40
N PHE A 557 15.35 -16.34 44.69
CA PHE A 557 14.64 -15.67 45.78
C PHE A 557 15.61 -15.08 46.79
N VAL A 558 15.20 -14.02 47.49
CA VAL A 558 16.01 -13.31 48.48
C VAL A 558 15.28 -13.36 49.82
N SER A 559 15.97 -13.67 50.92
CA SER A 559 15.31 -13.64 52.22
C SER A 559 15.09 -12.18 52.67
N PRO A 560 14.01 -11.89 53.43
CA PRO A 560 13.78 -10.55 53.97
C PRO A 560 14.98 -10.01 54.77
N GLU A 561 15.67 -10.88 55.54
CA GLU A 561 16.86 -10.52 56.32
C GLU A 561 18.02 -10.13 55.42
N GLU A 562 18.20 -10.84 54.31
CA GLU A 562 19.26 -10.57 53.34
C GLU A 562 19.03 -9.25 52.60
N LEU A 563 17.77 -8.97 52.24
CA LEU A 563 17.39 -7.68 51.66
C LEU A 563 17.57 -6.54 52.67
N ALA A 564 17.20 -6.76 53.94
CA ALA A 564 17.43 -5.80 55.01
C ALA A 564 18.94 -5.54 55.23
N ARG A 565 19.77 -6.59 55.21
CA ARG A 565 21.23 -6.49 55.28
C ARG A 565 21.78 -5.67 54.10
N PHE A 566 21.29 -5.93 52.88
CA PHE A 566 21.67 -5.16 51.70
C PHE A 566 21.33 -3.68 51.88
N LYS A 567 20.10 -3.36 52.28
CA LYS A 567 19.67 -1.97 52.51
C LYS A 567 20.45 -1.29 53.63
N ALA A 568 20.79 -2.01 54.70
CA ALA A 568 21.56 -1.45 55.81
C ALA A 568 22.99 -1.07 55.39
N LYS A 569 23.62 -1.89 54.54
CA LYS A 569 25.03 -1.70 54.15
C LYS A 569 25.21 -0.86 52.88
N TYR A 570 24.33 -1.03 51.90
CA TYR A 570 24.48 -0.45 50.57
C TYR A 570 23.33 0.50 50.24
N ILE A 571 23.59 1.39 49.29
CA ILE A 571 22.62 2.36 48.81
C ILE A 571 22.76 2.58 47.30
N LEU A 572 21.62 2.67 46.61
CA LEU A 572 21.52 2.82 45.16
C LEU A 572 21.26 4.28 44.77
N PRO A 573 21.66 4.71 43.56
CA PRO A 573 21.44 6.06 43.05
C PRO A 573 19.99 6.57 43.16
N SER A 574 18.99 5.71 42.94
CA SER A 574 17.57 6.04 43.10
C SER A 574 17.24 6.46 44.52
N GLU A 575 17.68 5.67 45.51
CA GLU A 575 17.48 5.96 46.93
C GLU A 575 18.26 7.19 47.38
N ILE A 576 19.49 7.39 46.88
CA ILE A 576 20.28 8.60 47.19
C ILE A 576 19.56 9.85 46.65
N ALA A 577 18.99 9.78 45.45
CA ALA A 577 18.24 10.87 44.86
C ALA A 577 16.97 11.21 45.65
N GLU A 578 16.27 10.20 46.20
CA GLU A 578 15.15 10.41 47.12
C GLU A 578 15.61 11.06 48.43
N LEU A 579 16.68 10.56 49.03
CA LEU A 579 17.23 11.07 50.30
C LEU A 579 17.63 12.55 50.21
N PHE A 580 18.22 12.97 49.08
CA PHE A 580 18.57 14.37 48.84
C PHE A 580 17.50 15.18 48.09
N GLN A 581 16.38 14.56 47.70
CA GLN A 581 15.30 15.14 46.89
C GLN A 581 15.82 15.82 45.61
N THR A 582 16.55 15.05 44.79
CA THR A 582 17.17 15.54 43.55
C THR A 582 16.97 14.55 42.40
N ASN A 583 17.42 14.89 41.20
CA ASN A 583 17.24 14.04 40.03
C ASN A 583 18.27 12.89 40.00
N VAL A 584 17.80 11.66 39.77
CA VAL A 584 18.60 10.42 39.71
C VAL A 584 19.66 10.44 38.58
N THR A 585 19.41 11.15 37.48
CA THR A 585 20.14 11.00 36.20
C THR A 585 21.66 11.16 36.34
N ASN A 586 22.13 12.07 37.22
CA ASN A 586 23.56 12.40 37.36
C ASN A 586 24.08 12.23 38.80
N ILE A 587 23.26 11.63 39.69
CA ILE A 587 23.59 11.57 41.12
C ILE A 587 24.86 10.74 41.39
N ALA A 588 25.01 9.59 40.73
CA ALA A 588 26.15 8.72 40.91
C ALA A 588 27.47 9.39 40.49
N GLU A 589 27.43 10.22 39.44
CA GLU A 589 28.58 10.95 38.93
C GLU A 589 28.97 12.11 39.86
N ARG A 590 27.98 12.83 40.40
CA ARG A 590 28.19 13.88 41.42
C ARG A 590 28.81 13.31 42.69
N ILE A 591 28.37 12.13 43.14
CA ILE A 591 28.91 11.44 44.31
C ILE A 591 30.35 10.99 44.06
N LYS A 592 30.64 10.43 42.88
CA LYS A 592 32.02 10.10 42.48
C LYS A 592 32.93 11.32 42.45
N HIS A 593 32.43 12.47 41.99
CA HIS A 593 33.18 13.72 41.97
C HIS A 593 33.53 14.24 43.38
N LEU A 594 32.69 13.94 44.37
CA LEU A 594 32.97 14.21 45.79
C LEU A 594 34.00 13.23 46.39
N GLY A 595 34.60 12.35 45.59
CA GLY A 595 35.65 11.41 46.02
C GLY A 595 35.13 10.08 46.54
N ILE A 596 33.81 9.86 46.58
CA ILE A 596 33.23 8.62 47.10
C ILE A 596 33.23 7.56 46.00
N LYS A 597 33.90 6.44 46.29
CA LYS A 597 34.08 5.33 45.35
C LYS A 597 32.90 4.36 45.45
N PRO A 598 32.24 4.02 44.33
CA PRO A 598 31.26 2.93 44.33
C PRO A 598 31.96 1.59 44.52
N ILE A 599 31.22 0.62 45.05
CA ILE A 599 31.67 -0.77 45.27
C ILE A 599 31.39 -1.64 44.04
N SER A 600 30.33 -1.33 43.31
CA SER A 600 29.93 -2.00 42.08
C SER A 600 29.38 -0.97 41.10
N GLY A 601 29.45 -1.26 39.80
CA GLY A 601 28.87 -0.41 38.78
C GLY A 601 29.59 -0.44 37.42
N PRO A 602 29.12 0.36 36.45
CA PRO A 602 29.52 0.24 35.05
C PRO A 602 31.03 0.29 34.79
N THR A 603 31.78 1.03 35.61
CA THR A 603 33.24 1.20 35.46
C THR A 603 34.07 0.29 36.36
N ILE A 604 33.45 -0.64 37.10
CA ILE A 604 34.14 -1.51 38.07
C ILE A 604 34.00 -2.97 37.64
N ASP A 605 32.75 -3.42 37.45
CA ASP A 605 32.41 -4.83 37.23
C ASP A 605 31.45 -5.01 36.05
N ASN A 606 31.35 -4.00 35.16
CA ASN A 606 30.33 -3.90 34.12
C ASN A 606 28.88 -4.00 34.67
N GLY A 607 28.65 -3.70 35.95
CA GLY A 607 27.34 -3.60 36.56
C GLY A 607 26.51 -2.49 35.91
N LEU A 608 25.19 -2.65 35.82
CA LEU A 608 24.35 -1.67 35.10
C LEU A 608 24.04 -0.40 35.92
N VAL A 609 24.16 -0.47 37.25
CA VAL A 609 23.88 0.62 38.19
C VAL A 609 25.02 0.66 39.21
N TYR A 610 25.44 1.86 39.62
CA TYR A 610 26.43 2.01 40.69
C TYR A 610 25.81 1.61 42.04
N VAL A 611 26.60 0.97 42.91
CA VAL A 611 26.24 0.66 44.30
C VAL A 611 27.26 1.31 45.22
N PHE A 612 26.81 2.07 46.20
CA PHE A 612 27.68 2.75 47.18
C PHE A 612 27.50 2.15 48.57
N GLU A 613 28.50 2.31 49.43
CA GLU A 613 28.36 2.00 50.85
C GLU A 613 27.59 3.12 51.55
N ARG A 614 26.58 2.75 52.35
CA ARG A 614 25.67 3.74 52.96
C ARG A 614 26.40 4.69 53.90
N LYS A 615 27.42 4.20 54.61
CA LYS A 615 28.24 5.00 55.54
C LYS A 615 28.94 6.18 54.84
N ASP A 616 29.34 6.01 53.57
CA ASP A 616 30.07 7.02 52.80
C ASP A 616 29.12 8.10 52.25
N ILE A 617 27.83 7.79 52.13
CA ILE A 617 26.80 8.76 51.69
C ILE A 617 26.30 9.62 52.84
N ILE A 618 26.22 9.06 54.06
CA ILE A 618 25.77 9.79 55.26
C ILE A 618 26.73 10.95 55.60
N SER A 619 28.00 10.86 55.21
CA SER A 619 28.98 11.95 55.37
C SER A 619 28.80 13.15 54.42
N ILE A 620 27.86 13.09 53.47
CA ILE A 620 27.60 14.19 52.53
C ILE A 620 26.37 14.99 52.97
N ASN A 621 26.47 16.32 52.97
CA ASN A 621 25.29 17.18 53.13
C ASN A 621 24.73 17.65 51.77
N LYS A 622 23.42 17.97 51.74
CA LYS A 622 22.71 18.39 50.51
C LYS A 622 23.38 19.61 49.84
N GLN A 623 23.89 20.56 50.63
CA GLN A 623 24.56 21.76 50.11
C GLN A 623 25.86 21.45 49.38
N GLN A 624 26.65 20.47 49.83
CA GLN A 624 27.84 20.00 49.12
C GLN A 624 27.47 19.37 47.78
N LEU A 625 26.43 18.53 47.77
CA LEU A 625 25.97 17.86 46.56
C LEU A 625 25.47 18.88 45.51
N ASP A 626 24.70 19.89 45.92
CA ASP A 626 24.13 20.93 45.05
C ASP A 626 25.17 21.93 44.53
N LYS A 627 26.27 22.13 45.26
CA LYS A 627 27.40 22.98 44.83
C LYS A 627 28.34 22.29 43.82
N VAL A 628 28.20 20.99 43.57
CA VAL A 628 29.06 20.28 42.60
C VAL A 628 28.82 20.81 41.18
N GLN A 629 29.82 21.53 40.66
CA GLN A 629 29.91 21.96 39.27
C GLN A 629 31.11 21.27 38.59
N GLY A 630 31.00 20.96 37.29
CA GLY A 630 32.12 20.41 36.53
C GLY A 630 32.42 18.91 36.77
N TYR A 631 31.41 18.07 37.01
CA TYR A 631 31.58 16.61 37.09
C TYR A 631 31.59 15.96 35.70
N GLN A 632 32.44 14.95 35.50
CA GLN A 632 32.49 14.20 34.25
C GLN A 632 31.28 13.27 34.14
N THR A 633 30.54 13.38 33.03
CA THR A 633 29.42 12.48 32.72
C THR A 633 29.89 11.35 31.81
N ARG A 634 29.41 10.13 32.03
CA ARG A 634 29.77 8.95 31.21
C ARG A 634 29.36 9.09 29.75
N THR A 635 28.33 9.91 29.47
CA THR A 635 27.77 10.09 28.13
C THR A 635 28.10 11.45 27.50
N GLY A 636 29.03 12.23 28.08
CA GLY A 636 29.45 13.54 27.54
C GLY A 636 28.31 14.56 27.41
N ARG A 637 27.22 14.44 28.18
CA ARG A 637 26.03 15.28 28.02
C ARG A 637 26.24 16.61 28.76
N PRO A 638 26.25 17.77 28.08
CA PRO A 638 26.37 19.08 28.73
C PRO A 638 25.09 19.41 29.51
N LYS A 639 25.19 20.29 30.53
CA LYS A 639 24.02 20.90 31.17
C LYS A 639 23.17 21.62 30.12
N LYS A 640 21.85 21.56 30.28
CA LYS A 640 20.88 22.30 29.45
C LYS A 640 21.25 23.78 29.48
N GLY A 641 21.76 24.32 28.37
CA GLY A 641 22.21 25.72 28.25
C GLY A 641 23.72 25.93 28.03
N GLN A 642 24.58 24.91 28.14
CA GLN A 642 25.98 25.02 27.74
C GLN A 642 26.20 24.54 26.29
N MET A 643 26.72 25.45 25.46
CA MET A 643 27.12 25.18 24.07
C MET A 643 28.16 24.07 24.03
N THR A 644 27.87 23.01 23.27
CA THR A 644 28.86 21.96 22.97
C THR A 644 29.63 22.29 21.71
N THR A 645 30.81 21.66 21.65
CA THR A 645 31.75 21.38 20.55
C THR A 645 31.12 20.86 19.24
N LYS A 646 29.90 21.28 18.90
CA LYS A 646 29.19 21.01 17.64
C LYS A 646 29.81 21.71 16.43
N SER A 647 30.69 22.70 16.64
CA SER A 647 31.35 23.44 15.56
C SER A 647 32.64 22.79 15.05
N LYS A 648 33.19 21.76 15.73
CA LYS A 648 34.41 21.06 15.29
C LYS A 648 34.16 19.76 14.50
N ALA A 649 32.95 19.19 14.54
CA ALA A 649 32.68 17.85 14.01
C ALA A 649 31.92 17.81 12.67
N LYS A 650 31.76 18.94 11.98
CA LYS A 650 31.00 18.99 10.71
C LYS A 650 31.82 18.70 9.46
N THR A 651 33.14 18.54 9.57
CA THR A 651 34.01 18.25 8.43
C THR A 651 34.33 16.76 8.28
N ASP A 652 34.54 16.05 9.40
CA ASP A 652 35.20 14.74 9.33
C ASP A 652 34.26 13.54 9.40
N TYR A 653 33.04 13.70 9.92
CA TYR A 653 32.10 12.60 10.15
C TYR A 653 30.65 12.92 9.76
N MET A 654 29.94 11.92 9.23
CA MET A 654 28.54 11.96 8.83
C MET A 654 27.71 10.94 9.61
N ASP A 655 26.50 11.30 10.04
CA ASP A 655 25.58 10.34 10.65
C ASP A 655 24.84 9.50 9.59
N ALA A 656 24.25 8.38 10.00
CA ALA A 656 23.56 7.46 9.08
C ALA A 656 22.41 8.10 8.28
N GLN A 657 21.82 9.20 8.77
CA GLN A 657 20.77 9.92 8.07
C GLN A 657 21.38 10.80 6.97
N ALA A 658 22.44 11.55 7.27
CA ALA A 658 23.18 12.33 6.28
C ALA A 658 23.78 11.45 5.18
N VAL A 659 24.29 10.26 5.52
CA VAL A 659 24.75 9.28 4.53
C VAL A 659 23.60 8.77 3.65
N ALA A 660 22.41 8.55 4.22
CA ALA A 660 21.24 8.14 3.43
C ALA A 660 20.80 9.22 2.44
N GLU A 661 20.82 10.49 2.85
CA GLU A 661 20.49 11.63 1.99
C GLU A 661 21.48 11.77 0.82
N LEU A 662 22.78 11.55 1.05
CA LEU A 662 23.80 11.59 0.00
C LEU A 662 23.73 10.43 -1.00
N LEU A 663 23.14 9.29 -0.63
CA LEU A 663 22.91 8.16 -1.54
C LEU A 663 21.70 8.37 -2.48
N GLY A 664 20.99 9.51 -2.35
CA GLY A 664 19.88 9.94 -3.19
C GLY A 664 18.46 9.63 -2.66
N ASP A 665 17.44 10.21 -3.28
CA ASP A 665 16.03 10.28 -2.80
C ASP A 665 15.34 8.94 -2.48
N SER A 666 15.91 7.81 -2.92
CA SER A 666 15.39 6.47 -2.64
C SER A 666 16.10 5.74 -1.50
N ALA A 667 17.11 6.35 -0.88
CA ALA A 667 17.93 5.71 0.15
C ALA A 667 17.42 6.02 1.56
N ASN A 668 17.48 5.00 2.42
CA ASN A 668 17.05 5.07 3.82
C ASN A 668 18.10 4.41 4.72
N ILE A 669 17.95 4.56 6.03
CA ILE A 669 18.89 4.05 7.05
C ILE A 669 19.11 2.52 6.94
N GLN A 670 18.15 1.78 6.39
CA GLN A 670 18.28 0.33 6.17
C GLN A 670 19.26 0.02 5.03
N LYS A 671 19.29 0.82 3.97
CA LYS A 671 20.30 0.70 2.90
C LYS A 671 21.71 0.99 3.41
N VAL A 672 21.88 2.03 4.23
CA VAL A 672 23.17 2.31 4.90
C VAL A 672 23.60 1.14 5.77
N SER A 673 22.67 0.53 6.52
CA SER A 673 22.96 -0.67 7.31
C SER A 673 23.36 -1.88 6.45
N ARG A 674 22.82 -1.99 5.23
CA ARG A 674 23.20 -3.05 4.27
C ARG A 674 24.62 -2.86 3.74
N LEU A 675 25.03 -1.63 3.44
CA LEU A 675 26.41 -1.31 3.05
C LEU A 675 27.39 -1.69 4.17
N VAL A 676 27.04 -1.39 5.42
CA VAL A 676 27.85 -1.80 6.57
C VAL A 676 27.94 -3.32 6.71
N LYS A 677 26.81 -4.03 6.59
CA LYS A 677 26.78 -5.50 6.68
C LYS A 677 27.61 -6.18 5.58
N LYS A 678 27.61 -5.61 4.38
CA LYS A 678 28.38 -6.11 3.24
C LYS A 678 29.84 -5.61 3.21
N GLY A 679 30.25 -4.76 4.14
CA GLY A 679 31.63 -4.28 4.27
C GLY A 679 32.02 -3.09 3.39
N PHE A 680 31.07 -2.47 2.67
CA PHE A 680 31.34 -1.29 1.84
C PHE A 680 31.54 -0.01 2.67
N LEU A 681 30.94 0.06 3.86
CA LEU A 681 31.13 1.17 4.80
C LEU A 681 31.44 0.62 6.18
N GLN A 682 32.32 1.31 6.91
CA GLN A 682 32.62 0.97 8.30
C GLN A 682 32.14 2.09 9.23
N ALA A 683 31.31 1.71 10.21
CA ALA A 683 30.90 2.64 11.25
C ALA A 683 32.07 2.93 12.20
N VAL A 684 32.25 4.20 12.55
CA VAL A 684 33.30 4.65 13.46
C VAL A 684 32.97 4.18 14.87
N GLN A 685 33.92 3.48 15.49
CA GLN A 685 33.84 3.16 16.91
C GLN A 685 34.20 4.42 17.71
N HIS A 686 33.19 5.04 18.31
CA HIS A 686 33.34 6.25 19.11
C HIS A 686 33.06 6.02 20.61
N ASN A 687 32.83 4.77 21.03
CA ASN A 687 32.59 4.38 22.44
C ASN A 687 31.57 5.25 23.21
N GLY A 688 30.65 5.90 22.50
CA GLY A 688 29.62 6.77 23.06
C GLY A 688 29.95 8.27 23.06
N GLU A 689 31.16 8.67 22.64
CA GLU A 689 31.59 10.08 22.56
C GLU A 689 30.74 10.91 21.60
N LEU A 690 30.20 10.30 20.54
CA LEU A 690 29.32 10.95 19.57
C LEU A 690 27.82 10.63 19.82
N GLY A 691 27.48 10.05 20.98
CA GLY A 691 26.11 9.67 21.33
C GLY A 691 25.62 8.37 20.65
N ASN A 692 24.33 8.06 20.73
CA ASN A 692 23.78 6.76 20.28
C ASN A 692 23.65 6.59 18.75
N LYS A 693 24.11 7.56 17.96
CA LYS A 693 24.03 7.49 16.50
C LYS A 693 25.25 6.78 15.92
N ARG A 694 25.06 6.13 14.77
CA ARG A 694 26.17 5.59 13.96
C ARG A 694 26.74 6.71 13.10
N TYR A 695 28.06 6.88 13.19
CA TYR A 695 28.81 7.85 12.40
C TYR A 695 29.77 7.14 11.45
N PHE A 696 30.04 7.77 10.32
CA PHE A 696 30.92 7.32 9.25
C PHE A 696 31.91 8.44 8.94
N LYS A 697 33.17 8.13 8.64
CA LYS A 697 34.12 9.15 8.16
C LYS A 697 33.61 9.70 6.82
N SER A 698 33.52 11.03 6.70
CA SER A 698 33.05 11.69 5.48
C SER A 698 33.84 11.25 4.25
N GLU A 699 35.17 11.12 4.39
CA GLU A 699 36.08 10.64 3.35
C GLU A 699 35.70 9.27 2.80
N VAL A 700 35.40 8.29 3.67
CA VAL A 700 35.05 6.92 3.28
C VAL A 700 33.72 6.88 2.53
N VAL A 701 32.75 7.70 2.96
CA VAL A 701 31.44 7.80 2.30
C VAL A 701 31.59 8.43 0.91
N LEU A 702 32.36 9.52 0.80
CA LEU A 702 32.64 10.17 -0.47
C LEU A 702 33.45 9.26 -1.41
N GLN A 703 34.39 8.47 -0.89
CA GLN A 703 35.15 7.50 -1.67
C GLN A 703 34.23 6.42 -2.27
N TYR A 704 33.31 5.85 -1.48
CA TYR A 704 32.30 4.92 -1.99
C TYR A 704 31.44 5.56 -3.10
N LEU A 705 30.99 6.81 -2.91
CA LEU A 705 30.22 7.51 -3.93
C LEU A 705 31.04 7.74 -5.20
N ALA A 706 32.30 8.14 -5.08
CA ALA A 706 33.22 8.34 -6.19
C ALA A 706 33.55 7.04 -6.93
N GLU A 707 33.63 5.91 -6.21
CA GLU A 707 33.92 4.59 -6.78
C GLU A 707 32.75 4.03 -7.60
N PHE A 708 31.50 4.27 -7.17
CA PHE A 708 30.30 3.68 -7.79
C PHE A 708 29.34 4.69 -8.40
N GLN A 709 28.68 5.53 -7.59
CA GLN A 709 27.54 6.34 -8.05
C GLN A 709 27.97 7.52 -8.94
N ASN A 710 29.12 8.12 -8.65
CA ASN A 710 29.68 9.27 -9.34
C ASN A 710 30.86 8.89 -10.25
N ASN A 711 31.10 7.60 -10.46
CA ASN A 711 32.19 7.14 -11.32
C ASN A 711 31.77 7.23 -12.79
N PRO A 712 32.36 8.13 -13.60
CA PRO A 712 31.98 8.27 -15.01
C PRO A 712 32.40 7.07 -15.86
N ARG A 713 33.29 6.20 -15.36
CA ARG A 713 33.74 4.99 -16.06
C ARG A 713 32.87 3.78 -15.79
N LEU A 714 31.81 3.90 -15.00
CA LEU A 714 30.89 2.80 -14.73
C LEU A 714 29.53 3.05 -15.40
N ILE A 715 29.09 2.10 -16.21
CA ILE A 715 27.78 2.13 -16.87
C ILE A 715 26.84 1.16 -16.16
N LYS A 716 25.66 1.66 -15.74
CA LYS A 716 24.64 0.84 -15.06
C LYS A 716 24.11 -0.24 -15.99
N LEU A 717 23.89 -1.44 -15.46
CA LEU A 717 23.40 -2.61 -16.22
C LEU A 717 22.19 -2.34 -17.12
N GLN A 718 21.27 -1.48 -16.68
CA GLN A 718 20.06 -1.12 -17.43
C GLN A 718 20.34 -0.26 -18.67
N ASP A 719 21.44 0.49 -18.67
CA ASP A 719 21.81 1.44 -19.73
C ASP A 719 22.79 0.81 -20.76
N ILE A 720 23.41 -0.32 -20.40
CA ILE A 720 24.34 -1.05 -21.27
C ILE A 720 23.73 -1.45 -22.64
N PRO A 721 22.49 -1.98 -22.74
CA PRO A 721 21.91 -2.34 -24.04
C PRO A 721 21.85 -1.16 -25.00
N THR A 722 21.43 0.01 -24.50
CA THR A 722 21.39 1.26 -25.25
C THR A 722 22.79 1.69 -25.65
N TRP A 723 23.75 1.64 -24.72
CA TRP A 723 25.13 2.06 -24.95
C TRP A 723 25.85 1.21 -26.01
N LEU A 724 25.60 -0.11 -26.03
CA LEU A 724 26.14 -1.05 -27.01
C LEU A 724 25.28 -1.16 -28.29
N SER A 725 24.08 -0.55 -28.30
CA SER A 725 23.10 -0.71 -29.37
C SER A 725 22.78 -2.18 -29.68
N ILE A 726 22.47 -2.95 -28.63
CA ILE A 726 22.05 -4.36 -28.71
C ILE A 726 20.78 -4.57 -27.92
N ASP A 727 20.01 -5.61 -28.24
CA ASP A 727 18.87 -5.98 -27.41
C ASP A 727 19.34 -6.61 -26.08
N LYS A 728 18.47 -6.50 -25.08
CA LYS A 728 18.73 -6.96 -23.71
C LYS A 728 18.99 -8.47 -23.64
N ARG A 729 18.34 -9.27 -24.49
CA ARG A 729 18.50 -10.73 -24.48
C ARG A 729 19.88 -11.12 -25.01
N ARG A 730 20.40 -10.40 -26.00
CA ARG A 730 21.77 -10.60 -26.52
C ARG A 730 22.84 -10.14 -25.55
N LEU A 731 22.62 -9.02 -24.84
CA LEU A 731 23.49 -8.65 -23.71
C LEU A 731 23.62 -9.81 -22.71
N GLU A 732 22.49 -10.41 -22.33
CA GLU A 732 22.47 -11.50 -21.36
C GLU A 732 23.16 -12.76 -21.87
N ILE A 733 22.89 -13.19 -23.11
CA ILE A 733 23.42 -14.46 -23.64
C ILE A 733 24.89 -14.35 -24.06
N ASP A 734 25.24 -13.32 -24.83
CA ASP A 734 26.53 -13.27 -25.53
C ASP A 734 27.67 -12.72 -24.68
N TRP A 735 27.34 -11.91 -23.67
CA TRP A 735 28.32 -11.13 -22.92
C TRP A 735 28.27 -11.45 -21.42
N LEU A 736 27.08 -11.50 -20.81
CA LEU A 736 26.97 -11.80 -19.37
C LEU A 736 27.06 -13.30 -19.06
N LYS A 737 26.21 -14.13 -19.68
CA LYS A 737 26.23 -15.60 -19.47
C LYS A 737 27.48 -16.25 -20.05
N SER A 738 28.07 -15.65 -21.08
CA SER A 738 29.37 -16.10 -21.57
C SER A 738 30.49 -15.79 -20.60
N GLY A 739 30.36 -14.77 -19.75
CA GLY A 739 31.43 -14.29 -18.89
C GLY A 739 32.37 -13.29 -19.58
N ARG A 740 32.08 -12.88 -20.83
CA ARG A 740 32.88 -11.87 -21.55
C ARG A 740 32.70 -10.44 -21.01
N LEU A 741 31.64 -10.21 -20.23
CA LEU A 741 31.39 -8.96 -19.53
C LEU A 741 31.17 -9.25 -18.04
N SER A 742 32.10 -8.78 -17.21
CA SER A 742 31.98 -8.86 -15.76
C SER A 742 31.16 -7.67 -15.23
N LEU A 743 30.41 -7.91 -14.16
CA LEU A 743 29.64 -6.87 -13.49
C LEU A 743 30.12 -6.66 -12.06
N ILE A 744 30.14 -5.40 -11.65
CA ILE A 744 30.48 -4.94 -10.31
C ILE A 744 29.19 -4.58 -9.56
N ASP A 745 29.02 -5.03 -8.31
CA ASP A 745 27.86 -4.76 -7.44
C ASP A 745 28.21 -3.65 -6.44
N ASP A 746 27.34 -2.67 -6.26
CA ASP A 746 27.53 -1.58 -5.30
C ASP A 746 27.12 -1.93 -3.86
N GLY A 747 26.72 -3.18 -3.60
CA GLY A 747 26.20 -3.60 -2.30
C GLY A 747 24.72 -3.30 -2.08
N LEU A 748 24.12 -2.36 -2.83
CA LEU A 748 22.69 -2.00 -2.78
C LEU A 748 21.84 -2.77 -3.80
N GLY A 749 22.48 -3.53 -4.69
CA GLY A 749 21.85 -4.37 -5.70
C GLY A 749 21.82 -3.74 -7.08
N GLN A 750 22.45 -2.58 -7.27
CA GLN A 750 22.73 -2.04 -8.59
C GLN A 750 24.03 -2.65 -9.10
N ARG A 751 24.02 -3.06 -10.38
CA ARG A 751 25.19 -3.64 -11.04
C ARG A 751 25.69 -2.72 -12.15
N TYR A 752 26.99 -2.72 -12.36
CA TYR A 752 27.72 -1.85 -13.27
C TYR A 752 28.70 -2.66 -14.13
N ALA A 753 28.97 -2.20 -15.34
CA ALA A 753 30.10 -2.65 -16.15
C ALA A 753 31.12 -1.51 -16.27
N HIS A 754 32.40 -1.85 -16.36
CA HIS A 754 33.44 -0.86 -16.65
C HIS A 754 33.33 -0.41 -18.11
N MET A 755 33.51 0.89 -18.37
CA MET A 755 33.40 1.46 -19.71
C MET A 755 34.42 0.83 -20.66
N ASP A 756 35.64 0.57 -20.19
CA ASP A 756 36.70 -0.07 -20.99
C ASP A 756 36.28 -1.46 -21.49
N ASP A 757 35.56 -2.25 -20.68
CA ASP A 757 35.04 -3.55 -21.10
C ASP A 757 34.00 -3.39 -22.21
N LEU A 758 33.13 -2.39 -22.08
CA LEU A 758 32.12 -2.08 -23.09
C LEU A 758 32.76 -1.53 -24.39
N GLU A 759 33.81 -0.72 -24.29
CA GLU A 759 34.58 -0.25 -25.43
C GLU A 759 35.30 -1.40 -26.15
N ASN A 760 35.86 -2.35 -25.40
CA ASN A 760 36.46 -3.55 -25.96
C ASN A 760 35.41 -4.40 -26.69
N ILE A 761 34.20 -4.53 -26.13
CA ILE A 761 33.07 -5.17 -26.80
C ILE A 761 32.69 -4.42 -28.08
N LYS A 762 32.62 -3.07 -28.06
CA LYS A 762 32.36 -2.27 -29.27
C LYS A 762 33.41 -2.52 -30.34
N LYS A 763 34.71 -2.47 -29.98
CA LYS A 763 35.82 -2.74 -30.90
C LYS A 763 35.70 -4.15 -31.49
N LEU A 764 35.43 -5.16 -30.66
CA LEU A 764 35.25 -6.54 -31.09
C LEU A 764 34.08 -6.67 -32.09
N ARG A 765 32.94 -6.02 -31.86
CA ARG A 765 31.76 -6.07 -32.75
C ARG A 765 31.95 -5.37 -34.10
N ILE A 766 32.96 -4.52 -34.25
CA ILE A 766 33.29 -3.90 -35.54
C ILE A 766 33.74 -4.98 -36.54
N TYR A 767 34.54 -5.95 -36.10
CA TYR A 767 35.12 -6.97 -36.98
C TYR A 767 34.61 -8.39 -36.71
N ALA A 768 33.94 -8.64 -35.58
CA ALA A 768 33.42 -9.94 -35.21
C ALA A 768 31.88 -10.01 -35.25
N LEU A 769 31.35 -11.17 -35.65
CA LEU A 769 29.93 -11.51 -35.68
C LEU A 769 29.66 -12.76 -34.85
N SER A 770 28.53 -12.79 -34.15
CA SER A 770 28.02 -14.03 -33.56
C SER A 770 27.55 -15.02 -34.63
N THR A 771 27.39 -16.29 -34.25
CA THR A 771 26.82 -17.34 -35.14
C THR A 771 25.48 -16.91 -35.77
N GLN A 772 24.65 -16.19 -35.02
CA GLN A 772 23.34 -15.72 -35.50
C GLN A 772 23.49 -14.56 -36.49
N GLU A 773 24.32 -13.55 -36.17
CA GLU A 773 24.52 -12.40 -37.07
C GLU A 773 25.19 -12.84 -38.38
N LEU A 774 26.08 -13.83 -38.32
CA LEU A 774 26.69 -14.44 -39.52
C LEU A 774 25.67 -15.21 -40.36
N ALA A 775 24.76 -15.96 -39.71
CA ALA A 775 23.66 -16.64 -40.38
C ALA A 775 22.72 -15.64 -41.08
N GLU A 776 22.32 -14.57 -40.38
CA GLU A 776 21.47 -13.50 -40.92
C GLU A 776 22.15 -12.76 -42.07
N SER A 777 23.43 -12.40 -41.94
CA SER A 777 24.19 -11.68 -42.97
C SER A 777 24.43 -12.49 -44.25
N THR A 778 24.30 -13.82 -44.18
CA THR A 778 24.49 -14.73 -45.32
C THR A 778 23.18 -15.36 -45.81
N GLY A 779 22.05 -15.04 -45.19
CA GLY A 779 20.76 -15.67 -45.47
C GLY A 779 20.68 -17.16 -45.11
N LYS A 780 21.60 -17.67 -44.29
CA LYS A 780 21.69 -19.09 -43.89
C LYS A 780 21.07 -19.32 -42.50
N THR A 781 20.84 -20.58 -42.12
CA THR A 781 20.42 -20.92 -40.76
C THR A 781 21.62 -21.07 -39.82
N ARG A 782 21.40 -20.99 -38.50
CA ARG A 782 22.45 -21.28 -37.50
C ARG A 782 23.03 -22.68 -37.66
N GLN A 783 22.22 -23.64 -38.10
CA GLN A 783 22.67 -25.01 -38.31
C GLN A 783 23.65 -25.10 -39.48
N ASP A 784 23.43 -24.32 -40.54
CA ASP A 784 24.35 -24.25 -41.69
C ASP A 784 25.70 -23.66 -41.30
N VAL A 785 25.70 -22.62 -40.46
CA VAL A 785 26.93 -22.05 -39.90
C VAL A 785 27.66 -23.09 -39.05
N ASN A 786 26.96 -23.80 -38.15
CA ASN A 786 27.55 -24.87 -37.33
C ASN A 786 28.11 -26.02 -38.18
N ASN A 787 27.42 -26.41 -39.25
CA ASN A 787 27.89 -27.41 -40.20
C ASN A 787 29.15 -26.93 -40.94
N ALA A 788 29.21 -25.66 -41.32
CA ALA A 788 30.40 -25.07 -41.95
C ALA A 788 31.62 -25.04 -41.02
N ILE A 789 31.42 -24.86 -39.71
CA ILE A 789 32.48 -25.01 -38.69
C ILE A 789 32.96 -26.47 -38.66
N ARG A 790 32.04 -27.43 -38.54
CA ARG A 790 32.36 -28.85 -38.46
C ARG A 790 33.11 -29.36 -39.69
N LEU A 791 32.79 -28.82 -40.87
CA LEU A 791 33.46 -29.14 -42.14
C LEU A 791 34.72 -28.31 -42.39
N GLY A 792 35.13 -27.44 -41.47
CA GLY A 792 36.36 -26.63 -41.56
C GLY A 792 36.31 -25.49 -42.58
N LYS A 793 35.14 -25.15 -43.13
CA LYS A 793 34.98 -24.09 -44.16
C LYS A 793 35.13 -22.68 -43.59
N ILE A 794 34.76 -22.51 -42.33
CA ILE A 794 34.94 -21.28 -41.55
C ILE A 794 35.53 -21.62 -40.19
N GLN A 795 36.30 -20.68 -39.63
CA GLN A 795 36.93 -20.84 -38.32
C GLN A 795 36.46 -19.69 -37.42
N PRO A 796 35.92 -19.97 -36.22
CA PRO A 796 35.63 -18.93 -35.25
C PRO A 796 36.93 -18.34 -34.69
N ILE A 797 36.88 -17.07 -34.32
CA ILE A 797 37.97 -16.36 -33.64
C ILE A 797 37.87 -16.48 -32.11
N SER A 798 36.73 -16.94 -31.59
CA SER A 798 36.44 -17.12 -30.16
C SER A 798 35.29 -18.12 -30.00
N GLY A 799 35.27 -18.93 -28.94
CA GLY A 799 34.25 -19.95 -28.67
C GLY A 799 34.69 -21.11 -27.77
N PRO A 800 33.82 -22.11 -27.53
CA PRO A 800 34.02 -23.11 -26.46
C PRO A 800 35.34 -23.87 -26.57
N ASN A 801 35.76 -24.15 -27.80
CA ASN A 801 36.95 -24.94 -28.10
C ASN A 801 38.20 -24.08 -28.40
N TYR A 802 38.10 -22.76 -28.25
CA TYR A 802 39.19 -21.82 -28.59
C TYR A 802 39.66 -21.05 -27.36
N ASP A 803 38.74 -20.40 -26.65
CA ASP A 803 39.02 -19.59 -25.47
C ASP A 803 38.06 -19.88 -24.33
N SER A 804 37.42 -21.06 -24.37
CA SER A 804 36.48 -21.56 -23.37
C SER A 804 35.21 -20.72 -23.19
N PHE A 805 34.99 -19.68 -24.01
CA PHE A 805 33.74 -18.92 -23.99
C PHE A 805 32.61 -19.69 -24.69
N PRO A 806 31.41 -19.78 -24.12
CA PRO A 806 30.38 -20.71 -24.60
C PRO A 806 29.78 -20.39 -25.98
N ASN A 807 29.99 -19.18 -26.52
CA ASN A 807 29.39 -18.74 -27.77
C ASN A 807 30.44 -18.41 -28.82
N PHE A 808 30.28 -18.90 -30.05
CA PHE A 808 31.23 -18.60 -31.13
C PHE A 808 31.12 -17.15 -31.64
N LEU A 809 32.27 -16.54 -31.93
CA LEU A 809 32.40 -15.31 -32.71
C LEU A 809 33.26 -15.58 -33.94
N PHE A 810 32.97 -14.89 -35.04
CA PHE A 810 33.63 -15.06 -36.33
C PHE A 810 34.08 -13.71 -36.87
N ASP A 811 35.25 -13.66 -37.51
CA ASP A 811 35.64 -12.49 -38.27
C ASP A 811 34.66 -12.24 -39.43
N ARG A 812 34.34 -10.98 -39.73
CA ARG A 812 33.41 -10.59 -40.81
C ARG A 812 33.82 -11.10 -42.20
N SER A 813 35.12 -11.36 -42.44
CA SER A 813 35.56 -12.02 -43.67
C SER A 813 34.94 -13.42 -43.87
N SER A 814 34.44 -14.03 -42.80
CA SER A 814 33.71 -15.31 -42.86
C SER A 814 32.38 -15.23 -43.61
N ILE A 815 31.80 -14.03 -43.79
CA ILE A 815 30.62 -13.83 -44.64
C ILE A 815 30.93 -14.27 -46.08
N ILE A 816 32.06 -13.82 -46.64
CA ILE A 816 32.46 -14.14 -48.02
C ILE A 816 32.73 -15.64 -48.19
N LYS A 817 33.22 -16.32 -47.14
CA LYS A 817 33.46 -17.76 -47.16
C LYS A 817 32.17 -18.59 -47.08
N LEU A 818 31.06 -17.98 -46.67
CA LEU A 818 29.75 -18.62 -46.47
C LEU A 818 28.74 -18.28 -47.55
N LEU A 819 28.84 -17.12 -48.20
CA LEU A 819 28.14 -16.81 -49.45
C LEU A 819 28.67 -17.72 -50.56
#